data_AF-A0A7X8LJ84-F1
#
_entry.id   AF-A0A7X8LJ84-F1
#
_cell.length_a   1.000
_cell.length_b   1.000
_cell.length_c   1.000
_cell.angle_alpha   90.00
_cell.angle_beta   90.00
_cell.angle_gamma   90.00
#
_symmetry.space_group_name_H-M   'P 1'
#
loop_
_entity.id
_entity.type
_entity.pdbx_description
1 polymer ?
#
loop_
_entity_poly.entity_id
_entity_poly.type
_entity_poly.pdbx_seq_one_letter_code
_entity_poly.pdbx_strand_id
1 'polypeptide(L)'
;MMPLNRKNVTQILVANPLATNGTINADGQGFARRSGPGGATDAAAGAGHGGAGAGRDEASGKGLSYGRVAGPTSLGSGAGRSTYGGAGGGALKLVATQVVVEGRLSANGNNGTGVSNAAGGSGGSIWIAGGILSGGGVISANSGCNPGGDWRSSGGGRVDISQTVNNFSGSLEVCGGFADNGDSGRGLTGSLLLPVSGGSGLTRQLLVVTDELRIGNSMEFGTIVVTNGGRLLLEANEGQDSFYFETLDVFEGGEVVLLGDYQRVNEAAGGSEGIPYGAGVTLSGGVVRVWSGGVIHADGQGFPRQAGPGRGNAAGGSFGENRGAGYGGAGALRAYATKRGLVYGKAEEPLALGSGGGRNVYSGSGGGAIKLTADLIVVDGRLSADGSNGNLSNAVGGSGGSLWITSGELRGNGVISANSGTRLDDWRGSGGGRIDIRNVVNNFQGEFGVLGGKDNTEWRGLAGSLLLPWSGGSSLLQCERLVITNEMWLGNSQTFGEIIVTNGGKLYLDANEESRLFSCETIDIYAGSRVVFLGDREQINEESGGVAGTPHGRGAILRGKKIRVHTGGAIDADMLGFPILGGPGAGAGGANNNGGRGAGYGGVGGDGKDVTLRTGGATYGTNIWPTALGSGGGRNVFSRPGGGAITLIAEDELVADGVITSNGGVPSSGSGSGASGGSILIVAGDVTGDGTITARGANVGGNPSAGGGGGGKITVLYGETALKRDKVLAGRLDLVRMVDGLADFEGEVTAAAGVGYTGGEQQAEDGVVVFLQVIPAGGTVLVIR
;
A
#
# COMPACT_ATOMS: atom_id res chain seq x y z
N MET A 1 -26.37 -12.30 49.93
CA MET A 1 -27.44 -11.28 49.92
C MET A 1 -27.73 -10.93 48.47
N MET A 2 -28.99 -11.03 48.07
CA MET A 2 -29.46 -10.94 46.67
C MET A 2 -29.13 -9.59 46.02
N PRO A 3 -28.68 -9.53 44.74
CA PRO A 3 -28.61 -8.27 44.04
C PRO A 3 -30.02 -7.88 43.54
N LEU A 4 -30.45 -6.66 43.91
CA LEU A 4 -31.68 -6.05 43.42
C LEU A 4 -31.67 -5.97 41.89
N ASN A 5 -32.74 -6.50 41.27
CA ASN A 5 -33.18 -6.16 39.92
C ASN A 5 -33.37 -4.64 39.79
N ARG A 6 -32.39 -3.92 39.23
CA ARG A 6 -32.61 -2.55 38.73
C ARG A 6 -33.27 -2.62 37.35
N LYS A 7 -34.60 -2.75 37.33
CA LYS A 7 -35.42 -2.47 36.14
C LYS A 7 -35.53 -0.95 35.96
N ASN A 8 -34.53 -0.31 35.36
CA ASN A 8 -34.70 1.03 34.79
C ASN A 8 -34.86 0.90 33.26
N VAL A 9 -35.97 0.30 32.82
CA VAL A 9 -36.50 0.57 31.48
C VAL A 9 -37.49 1.70 31.69
N THR A 10 -37.11 2.92 31.33
CA THR A 10 -38.06 4.03 31.32
C THR A 10 -38.95 3.84 30.10
N GLN A 11 -40.11 3.20 30.30
CA GLN A 11 -41.16 3.10 29.29
C GLN A 11 -41.94 4.42 29.32
N ILE A 12 -41.63 5.34 28.41
CA ILE A 12 -42.40 6.58 28.26
C ILE A 12 -43.49 6.31 27.23
N LEU A 13 -44.72 6.14 27.71
CA LEU A 13 -45.93 6.10 26.89
C LEU A 13 -46.42 7.54 26.75
N VAL A 14 -46.08 8.22 25.65
CA VAL A 14 -46.57 9.59 25.39
C VAL A 14 -47.75 9.50 24.43
N ALA A 15 -48.92 9.96 24.87
CA ALA A 15 -50.15 9.97 24.07
C ALA A 15 -50.29 11.23 23.18
N ASN A 16 -49.32 12.15 23.17
CA ASN A 16 -49.33 13.40 22.40
C ASN A 16 -47.92 13.76 21.88
N PRO A 17 -47.79 14.51 20.77
CA PRO A 17 -46.52 14.83 20.15
C PRO A 17 -45.56 15.57 21.10
N LEU A 18 -44.34 15.07 21.21
CA LEU A 18 -43.22 15.73 21.87
C LEU A 18 -42.77 16.92 21.01
N ALA A 19 -43.38 18.09 21.20
CA ALA A 19 -42.94 19.32 20.56
C ALA A 19 -42.05 20.14 21.50
N THR A 20 -41.02 20.76 20.90
CA THR A 20 -40.10 21.83 21.38
C THR A 20 -38.81 21.38 22.09
N ASN A 21 -37.65 21.71 21.48
CA ASN A 21 -36.27 21.96 22.01
C ASN A 21 -35.74 21.26 23.28
N GLY A 22 -36.44 20.27 23.81
CA GLY A 22 -36.16 19.60 25.06
C GLY A 22 -35.28 18.38 24.86
N THR A 23 -34.69 17.94 25.97
CA THR A 23 -33.85 16.74 26.01
C THR A 23 -34.60 15.63 26.74
N ILE A 24 -34.83 14.49 26.09
CA ILE A 24 -35.11 13.22 26.77
C ILE A 24 -33.79 12.46 26.80
N ASN A 25 -33.23 12.25 27.99
CA ASN A 25 -32.00 11.49 28.11
C ASN A 25 -32.06 10.41 29.19
N ALA A 26 -31.31 9.36 28.96
CA ALA A 26 -30.91 8.35 29.93
C ALA A 26 -29.38 8.30 30.01
N ASP A 27 -28.71 9.43 29.84
CA ASP A 27 -27.26 9.51 29.75
C ASP A 27 -26.62 9.09 31.08
N GLY A 28 -25.66 8.16 31.02
CA GLY A 28 -24.97 7.61 32.19
C GLY A 28 -25.85 6.82 33.17
N GLN A 29 -27.11 6.54 32.84
CA GLN A 29 -28.07 5.85 33.73
C GLN A 29 -28.01 4.31 33.63
N GLY A 30 -27.03 3.77 32.91
CA GLY A 30 -26.79 2.34 32.76
C GLY A 30 -26.01 1.72 33.91
N PHE A 31 -25.17 0.73 33.61
CA PHE A 31 -24.31 0.13 34.62
C PHE A 31 -23.29 1.14 35.14
N ALA A 32 -23.09 1.15 36.46
CA ALA A 32 -22.05 1.95 37.08
C ALA A 32 -20.66 1.46 36.65
N ARG A 33 -19.63 2.27 36.88
CA ARG A 33 -18.23 1.84 36.69
C ARG A 33 -17.97 0.45 37.27
N ARG A 34 -17.09 -0.31 36.62
CA ARG A 34 -16.67 -1.67 37.01
C ARG A 34 -17.80 -2.70 37.01
N SER A 35 -18.87 -2.43 36.26
CA SER A 35 -20.03 -3.32 36.18
C SER A 35 -20.66 -3.29 34.80
N GLY A 36 -21.43 -4.34 34.51
CA GLY A 36 -22.11 -4.52 33.22
C GLY A 36 -21.50 -5.68 32.40
N PRO A 37 -22.29 -6.32 31.53
CA PRO A 37 -21.83 -7.48 30.74
C PRO A 37 -20.65 -7.19 29.80
N GLY A 38 -20.52 -5.95 29.32
CA GLY A 38 -19.41 -5.48 28.51
C GLY A 38 -18.40 -4.67 29.32
N GLY A 39 -18.38 -4.80 30.65
CA GLY A 39 -17.43 -4.09 31.51
C GLY A 39 -16.01 -4.66 31.34
N ALA A 40 -15.05 -3.77 31.09
CA ALA A 40 -13.64 -4.13 30.99
C ALA A 40 -13.03 -4.60 32.33
N THR A 41 -12.16 -5.62 32.29
CA THR A 41 -11.46 -6.15 33.49
C THR A 41 -10.17 -5.40 33.81
N ASP A 42 -9.55 -4.77 32.80
CA ASP A 42 -8.39 -3.87 32.91
C ASP A 42 -8.83 -2.44 33.28
N ALA A 43 -8.00 -1.72 34.06
CA ALA A 43 -8.27 -0.36 34.51
C ALA A 43 -8.32 0.66 33.37
N ALA A 44 -7.66 0.36 32.25
CA ALA A 44 -7.54 1.24 31.09
C ALA A 44 -8.32 0.77 29.84
N ALA A 45 -9.14 -0.29 29.92
CA ALA A 45 -9.92 -0.78 28.80
C ALA A 45 -11.34 -0.19 28.75
N GLY A 46 -11.85 -0.03 27.53
CA GLY A 46 -13.17 0.52 27.24
C GLY A 46 -14.28 -0.50 27.43
N ALA A 47 -15.44 -0.02 27.88
CA ALA A 47 -16.65 -0.82 28.00
C ALA A 47 -17.29 -1.04 26.61
N GLY A 48 -17.95 -2.19 26.41
CA GLY A 48 -18.71 -2.50 25.20
C GLY A 48 -20.22 -2.51 25.44
N HIS A 49 -21.02 -2.42 24.37
CA HIS A 49 -22.46 -2.71 24.36
C HIS A 49 -22.98 -2.99 22.95
N GLY A 50 -23.30 -1.96 22.17
CA GLY A 50 -23.65 -2.09 20.76
C GLY A 50 -22.41 -2.39 19.92
N GLY A 51 -21.34 -1.65 20.18
CA GLY A 51 -19.99 -1.91 19.70
C GLY A 51 -19.07 -2.34 20.84
N ALA A 52 -17.95 -2.96 20.51
CA ALA A 52 -16.92 -3.32 21.48
C ALA A 52 -16.13 -2.08 21.95
N GLY A 53 -15.70 -2.06 23.21
CA GLY A 53 -14.70 -1.11 23.69
C GLY A 53 -13.29 -1.57 23.33
N ALA A 54 -12.35 -0.64 23.29
CA ALA A 54 -10.96 -0.96 23.00
C ALA A 54 -10.25 -1.65 24.17
N GLY A 55 -9.44 -2.66 23.86
CA GLY A 55 -8.61 -3.41 24.82
C GLY A 55 -7.28 -3.87 24.20
N ARG A 56 -6.50 -4.72 24.89
CA ARG A 56 -5.27 -5.33 24.33
C ARG A 56 -5.61 -6.65 23.62
N ASP A 57 -6.48 -7.44 24.23
CA ASP A 57 -7.08 -8.68 23.72
C ASP A 57 -8.34 -9.02 24.58
N GLU A 58 -9.04 -10.11 24.25
CA GLU A 58 -10.21 -10.59 25.01
C GLU A 58 -9.85 -11.13 26.39
N ALA A 59 -8.68 -11.77 26.51
CA ALA A 59 -8.18 -12.32 27.76
C ALA A 59 -7.76 -11.24 28.79
N SER A 60 -7.39 -10.05 28.32
CA SER A 60 -6.94 -8.88 29.10
C SER A 60 -7.98 -7.78 29.24
N GLY A 61 -9.21 -7.96 28.73
CA GLY A 61 -10.36 -7.22 29.21
C GLY A 61 -10.93 -6.11 28.32
N LYS A 62 -10.97 -6.25 26.98
CA LYS A 62 -11.82 -5.40 26.12
C LYS A 62 -13.30 -5.62 26.43
N GLY A 63 -14.11 -4.58 26.44
CA GLY A 63 -15.56 -4.72 26.64
C GLY A 63 -16.25 -5.23 25.37
N LEU A 64 -16.89 -6.39 25.42
CA LEU A 64 -17.57 -6.98 24.26
C LEU A 64 -18.96 -6.36 24.02
N SER A 65 -19.46 -6.52 22.79
CA SER A 65 -20.84 -6.21 22.46
C SER A 65 -21.80 -7.25 23.08
N TYR A 66 -23.00 -6.83 23.46
CA TYR A 66 -24.03 -7.71 24.04
C TYR A 66 -25.45 -7.15 23.86
N GLY A 67 -26.45 -7.99 24.16
CA GLY A 67 -27.86 -7.67 23.98
C GLY A 67 -28.32 -7.85 22.53
N ARG A 68 -29.61 -7.66 22.30
CA ARG A 68 -30.23 -7.82 20.97
C ARG A 68 -30.13 -6.50 20.20
N VAL A 69 -29.90 -6.61 18.88
CA VAL A 69 -29.91 -5.48 17.95
C VAL A 69 -31.35 -4.96 17.75
N ALA A 70 -32.32 -5.87 17.52
CA ALA A 70 -33.74 -5.55 17.39
C ALA A 70 -34.44 -5.50 18.76
N GLY A 71 -35.28 -4.48 18.96
CA GLY A 71 -35.95 -4.17 20.22
C GLY A 71 -34.98 -4.06 21.40
N PRO A 72 -33.90 -3.25 21.31
CA PRO A 72 -32.87 -3.20 22.33
C PRO A 72 -33.41 -2.58 23.62
N THR A 73 -33.22 -3.26 24.75
CA THR A 73 -33.59 -2.76 26.09
C THR A 73 -32.47 -2.93 27.12
N SER A 74 -31.29 -3.38 26.69
CA SER A 74 -30.16 -3.57 27.59
C SER A 74 -29.48 -2.24 27.91
N LEU A 75 -29.08 -2.06 29.16
CA LEU A 75 -28.30 -0.91 29.59
C LEU A 75 -26.86 -1.01 29.08
N GLY A 76 -26.22 0.12 28.82
CA GLY A 76 -24.79 0.23 28.53
C GLY A 76 -23.92 -0.08 29.75
N SER A 77 -22.71 -0.57 29.52
CA SER A 77 -21.74 -0.97 30.55
C SER A 77 -20.88 0.19 31.04
N GLY A 78 -20.49 0.15 32.32
CA GLY A 78 -19.56 1.12 32.88
C GLY A 78 -18.11 0.77 32.55
N ALA A 79 -17.25 1.78 32.52
CA ALA A 79 -15.81 1.65 32.28
C ALA A 79 -15.08 0.75 33.30
N GLY A 80 -13.84 0.35 32.97
CA GLY A 80 -12.99 -0.56 33.75
C GLY A 80 -12.59 -0.10 35.16
N ARG A 81 -11.60 -0.79 35.77
CA ARG A 81 -11.27 -0.74 37.23
C ARG A 81 -10.94 0.63 37.86
N SER A 82 -10.75 1.70 37.08
CA SER A 82 -10.39 3.03 37.58
C SER A 82 -11.51 3.72 38.38
N THR A 83 -11.12 4.50 39.38
CA THR A 83 -12.04 5.34 40.18
C THR A 83 -12.60 6.53 39.41
N TYR A 84 -12.14 6.77 38.18
CA TYR A 84 -12.55 7.89 37.33
C TYR A 84 -13.35 7.47 36.10
N GLY A 85 -13.66 6.18 35.95
CA GLY A 85 -14.39 5.64 34.81
C GLY A 85 -15.87 6.08 34.74
N GLY A 86 -16.36 6.28 33.52
CA GLY A 86 -17.73 6.68 33.24
C GLY A 86 -18.75 5.53 33.39
N ALA A 87 -19.99 5.88 33.75
CA ALA A 87 -21.13 4.96 33.74
C ALA A 87 -21.68 4.77 32.33
N GLY A 88 -22.22 3.59 32.02
CA GLY A 88 -22.82 3.32 30.70
C GLY A 88 -24.15 4.04 30.51
N GLY A 89 -24.60 4.15 29.26
CA GLY A 89 -25.89 4.75 28.92
C GLY A 89 -27.09 3.90 29.38
N GLY A 90 -28.22 4.55 29.66
CA GLY A 90 -29.46 3.88 30.04
C GLY A 90 -30.21 3.23 28.86
N ALA A 91 -31.47 2.84 29.06
CA ALA A 91 -32.32 2.32 27.99
C ALA A 91 -33.63 3.11 27.89
N LEU A 92 -33.95 3.58 26.70
CA LEU A 92 -35.17 4.30 26.36
C LEU A 92 -36.02 3.46 25.41
N LYS A 93 -37.27 3.18 25.79
CA LYS A 93 -38.27 2.59 24.91
C LYS A 93 -39.43 3.55 24.75
N LEU A 94 -39.65 4.02 23.52
CA LEU A 94 -40.77 4.89 23.15
C LEU A 94 -41.82 4.07 22.41
N VAL A 95 -43.06 4.15 22.88
CA VAL A 95 -44.24 3.53 22.25
C VAL A 95 -45.28 4.63 22.08
N ALA A 96 -45.45 5.13 20.86
CA ALA A 96 -46.37 6.20 20.53
C ALA A 96 -46.84 6.09 19.07
N THR A 97 -47.95 6.76 18.74
CA THR A 97 -48.44 6.86 17.36
C THR A 97 -47.59 7.82 16.52
N GLN A 98 -47.02 8.84 17.15
CA GLN A 98 -46.08 9.78 16.55
C GLN A 98 -44.99 10.13 17.57
N VAL A 99 -43.75 10.15 17.11
CA VAL A 99 -42.58 10.66 17.84
C VAL A 99 -41.96 11.77 17.00
N VAL A 100 -41.93 12.99 17.54
CA VAL A 100 -41.28 14.14 16.93
C VAL A 100 -40.03 14.46 17.75
N VAL A 101 -38.87 14.54 17.12
CA VAL A 101 -37.58 14.82 17.75
C VAL A 101 -36.98 16.06 17.11
N GLU A 102 -37.27 17.24 17.68
CA GLU A 102 -36.62 18.51 17.29
C GLU A 102 -35.42 18.86 18.19
N GLY A 103 -35.39 18.31 19.41
CA GLY A 103 -34.32 18.49 20.38
C GLY A 103 -33.36 17.29 20.39
N ARG A 104 -33.11 16.72 21.58
CA ARG A 104 -32.22 15.55 21.74
C ARG A 104 -32.92 14.38 22.44
N LEU A 105 -32.78 13.18 21.86
CA LEU A 105 -33.13 11.91 22.47
C LEU A 105 -31.84 11.10 22.68
N SER A 106 -31.35 10.96 23.92
CA SER A 106 -30.05 10.35 24.18
C SER A 106 -30.02 9.23 25.23
N ALA A 107 -29.16 8.24 25.01
CA ALA A 107 -28.81 7.20 25.96
C ALA A 107 -27.29 7.00 25.94
N ASN A 108 -26.55 8.10 26.02
CA ASN A 108 -25.10 8.11 25.90
C ASN A 108 -24.41 7.58 27.17
N GLY A 109 -23.22 7.00 27.00
CA GLY A 109 -22.32 6.73 28.11
C GLY A 109 -21.73 8.03 28.67
N ASN A 110 -21.47 8.06 29.98
CA ASN A 110 -20.77 9.19 30.61
C ASN A 110 -19.29 9.17 30.28
N ASN A 111 -18.71 10.36 30.17
CA ASN A 111 -17.27 10.53 30.05
C ASN A 111 -16.53 10.04 31.31
N GLY A 112 -15.27 9.65 31.12
CA GLY A 112 -14.33 9.53 32.23
C GLY A 112 -13.98 10.91 32.79
N THR A 113 -13.60 11.00 34.06
CA THR A 113 -13.43 12.28 34.79
C THR A 113 -12.00 12.53 35.30
N GLY A 114 -11.01 11.74 34.85
CA GLY A 114 -9.63 11.79 35.36
C GLY A 114 -8.56 11.84 34.26
N VAL A 115 -7.39 12.38 34.61
CA VAL A 115 -6.23 12.58 33.70
C VAL A 115 -5.47 11.30 33.35
N SER A 116 -5.72 10.18 34.04
CA SER A 116 -5.11 8.88 33.72
C SER A 116 -6.09 7.72 33.96
N ASN A 117 -6.09 6.74 33.05
CA ASN A 117 -6.90 5.52 33.13
C ASN A 117 -8.41 5.71 33.31
N ALA A 118 -9.03 6.75 32.74
CA ALA A 118 -10.46 7.03 32.93
C ALA A 118 -11.26 6.82 31.63
N ALA A 119 -11.53 5.58 31.24
CA ALA A 119 -12.38 5.33 30.06
C ALA A 119 -13.83 5.80 30.30
N GLY A 120 -14.55 6.17 29.23
CA GLY A 120 -15.98 6.48 29.28
C GLY A 120 -16.84 5.22 29.41
N GLY A 121 -18.12 5.35 29.78
CA GLY A 121 -19.06 4.23 29.69
C GLY A 121 -19.45 3.93 28.23
N SER A 122 -19.94 2.72 27.94
CA SER A 122 -20.51 2.43 26.61
C SER A 122 -21.88 3.07 26.44
N GLY A 123 -22.30 3.26 25.19
CA GLY A 123 -23.65 3.73 24.87
C GLY A 123 -24.73 2.76 25.37
N GLY A 124 -25.95 3.28 25.52
CA GLY A 124 -27.13 2.54 25.98
C GLY A 124 -28.02 2.05 24.84
N SER A 125 -29.32 1.87 25.12
CA SER A 125 -30.31 1.45 24.10
C SER A 125 -31.38 2.52 23.86
N ILE A 126 -31.74 2.75 22.61
CA ILE A 126 -32.93 3.52 22.22
C ILE A 126 -33.77 2.66 21.27
N TRP A 127 -35.04 2.46 21.61
CA TRP A 127 -35.99 1.74 20.77
C TRP A 127 -37.26 2.58 20.58
N ILE A 128 -37.56 2.91 19.33
CA ILE A 128 -38.82 3.55 18.94
C ILE A 128 -39.71 2.49 18.30
N ALA A 129 -40.70 2.03 19.07
CA ALA A 129 -41.52 0.88 18.75
C ALA A 129 -42.84 1.30 18.09
N GLY A 130 -42.81 1.53 16.78
CA GLY A 130 -43.99 1.89 16.00
C GLY A 130 -44.17 3.40 15.78
N GLY A 131 -45.17 3.75 14.96
CA GLY A 131 -45.60 5.12 14.73
C GLY A 131 -44.77 5.88 13.69
N ILE A 132 -45.10 7.17 13.53
CA ILE A 132 -44.38 8.10 12.65
C ILE A 132 -43.25 8.76 13.43
N LEU A 133 -42.01 8.61 12.97
CA LEU A 133 -40.85 9.32 13.50
C LEU A 133 -40.56 10.54 12.62
N SER A 134 -40.36 11.72 13.19
CA SER A 134 -40.11 12.97 12.43
C SER A 134 -39.29 13.98 13.24
N GLY A 135 -38.87 15.07 12.62
CA GLY A 135 -38.11 16.16 13.24
C GLY A 135 -36.65 16.26 12.76
N GLY A 136 -35.99 17.37 13.11
CA GLY A 136 -34.61 17.67 12.69
C GLY A 136 -33.56 17.57 13.80
N GLY A 137 -33.91 17.02 14.96
CA GLY A 137 -33.06 16.94 16.16
C GLY A 137 -31.98 15.83 16.11
N VAL A 138 -31.56 15.34 17.27
CA VAL A 138 -30.53 14.29 17.39
C VAL A 138 -31.04 13.11 18.21
N ILE A 139 -30.85 11.89 17.68
CA ILE A 139 -31.06 10.63 18.42
C ILE A 139 -29.69 9.95 18.59
N SER A 140 -29.24 9.75 19.83
CA SER A 140 -27.87 9.29 20.10
C SER A 140 -27.77 8.21 21.18
N ALA A 141 -27.03 7.15 20.90
CA ALA A 141 -26.55 6.19 21.89
C ALA A 141 -25.02 6.05 21.79
N ASN A 142 -24.31 7.16 21.90
CA ASN A 142 -22.85 7.19 21.79
C ASN A 142 -22.18 6.69 23.06
N SER A 143 -20.93 6.24 22.95
CA SER A 143 -20.10 6.02 24.13
C SER A 143 -19.73 7.34 24.80
N GLY A 144 -19.32 7.27 26.06
CA GLY A 144 -18.52 8.32 26.69
C GLY A 144 -17.08 8.30 26.18
N CYS A 145 -16.38 9.44 26.32
CA CYS A 145 -14.97 9.63 25.99
C CYS A 145 -14.19 10.16 27.21
N ASN A 146 -12.87 10.31 27.10
CA ASN A 146 -12.05 11.05 28.07
C ASN A 146 -11.30 12.17 27.34
N PRO A 147 -11.74 13.44 27.42
CA PRO A 147 -11.19 14.55 26.63
C PRO A 147 -9.75 14.99 26.98
N GLY A 148 -9.03 14.21 27.79
CA GLY A 148 -7.67 14.58 28.24
C GLY A 148 -6.82 13.40 28.71
N GLY A 149 -7.16 12.16 28.34
CA GLY A 149 -6.41 10.97 28.74
C GLY A 149 -5.99 10.12 27.55
N ASP A 150 -4.74 9.67 27.56
CA ASP A 150 -4.08 8.90 26.49
C ASP A 150 -4.61 7.46 26.28
N TRP A 151 -5.81 7.11 26.77
CA TRP A 151 -6.20 5.71 26.99
C TRP A 151 -7.53 5.31 26.34
N ARG A 152 -7.70 3.99 26.19
CA ARG A 152 -8.66 3.28 25.31
C ARG A 152 -10.11 3.74 25.46
N SER A 153 -10.83 3.75 24.35
CA SER A 153 -12.22 4.24 24.26
C SER A 153 -13.28 3.14 24.35
N SER A 154 -14.53 3.52 24.63
CA SER A 154 -15.65 2.59 24.81
C SER A 154 -16.52 2.48 23.56
N GLY A 155 -17.23 1.37 23.41
CA GLY A 155 -18.09 1.10 22.25
C GLY A 155 -19.42 1.84 22.30
N GLY A 156 -20.00 2.09 21.12
CA GLY A 156 -21.31 2.70 20.95
C GLY A 156 -22.47 1.80 21.44
N GLY A 157 -23.66 2.38 21.51
CA GLY A 157 -24.90 1.75 21.97
C GLY A 157 -25.76 1.19 20.83
N ARG A 158 -27.07 1.06 21.05
CA ARG A 158 -28.01 0.49 20.06
C ARG A 158 -29.17 1.44 19.82
N VAL A 159 -29.50 1.70 18.56
CA VAL A 159 -30.69 2.48 18.16
C VAL A 159 -31.53 1.63 17.20
N ASP A 160 -32.80 1.40 17.54
CA ASP A 160 -33.75 0.69 16.69
C ASP A 160 -34.98 1.55 16.38
N ILE A 161 -35.12 1.91 15.10
CA ILE A 161 -36.28 2.60 14.54
C ILE A 161 -36.95 1.76 13.44
N SER A 162 -36.63 0.47 13.34
CA SER A 162 -37.06 -0.41 12.24
C SER A 162 -38.56 -0.63 12.13
N GLN A 163 -39.30 -0.35 13.20
CA GLN A 163 -40.76 -0.46 13.25
C GLN A 163 -41.47 0.87 13.02
N THR A 164 -40.76 1.94 12.64
CA THR A 164 -41.34 3.27 12.41
C THR A 164 -41.61 3.55 10.92
N VAL A 165 -42.52 4.48 10.66
CA VAL A 165 -42.53 5.26 9.40
C VAL A 165 -41.58 6.42 9.61
N ASN A 166 -40.40 6.37 9.00
CA ASN A 166 -39.32 7.31 9.26
C ASN A 166 -39.40 8.53 8.34
N ASN A 167 -39.81 9.68 8.87
CA ASN A 167 -39.72 11.00 8.26
C ASN A 167 -38.71 11.90 9.00
N PHE A 168 -37.83 11.33 9.81
CA PHE A 168 -36.79 12.05 10.53
C PHE A 168 -35.69 12.47 9.56
N SER A 169 -35.29 13.73 9.65
CA SER A 169 -34.23 14.33 8.83
C SER A 169 -33.03 14.80 9.68
N GLY A 170 -33.05 14.53 10.98
CA GLY A 170 -31.96 14.85 11.89
C GLY A 170 -30.89 13.75 11.98
N SER A 171 -30.00 13.86 12.96
CA SER A 171 -28.83 12.96 13.11
C SER A 171 -29.15 11.70 13.92
N LEU A 172 -28.70 10.54 13.43
CA LEU A 172 -28.74 9.25 14.12
C LEU A 172 -27.31 8.83 14.49
N GLU A 173 -27.02 8.72 15.80
CA GLU A 173 -25.66 8.52 16.28
C GLU A 173 -25.55 7.27 17.18
N VAL A 174 -24.62 6.38 16.83
CA VAL A 174 -24.26 5.19 17.64
C VAL A 174 -22.74 5.06 17.78
N CYS A 175 -22.05 6.20 17.89
CA CYS A 175 -20.58 6.25 17.79
C CYS A 175 -19.90 5.56 18.98
N GLY A 176 -18.85 4.80 18.69
CA GLY A 176 -17.83 4.46 19.66
C GLY A 176 -16.86 5.62 19.88
N GLY A 177 -16.13 5.57 21.00
CA GLY A 177 -15.22 6.63 21.41
C GLY A 177 -13.88 6.57 20.66
N PHE A 178 -13.21 7.72 20.62
CA PHE A 178 -11.90 7.91 20.02
C PHE A 178 -10.87 8.28 21.10
N ALA A 179 -9.63 7.83 20.94
CA ALA A 179 -8.51 8.31 21.75
C ALA A 179 -7.58 9.12 20.84
N ASP A 180 -7.27 10.36 21.23
CA ASP A 180 -6.59 11.35 20.38
C ASP A 180 -5.15 10.95 19.98
N ASN A 181 -4.54 9.97 20.66
CA ASN A 181 -3.11 9.67 20.54
C ASN A 181 -2.74 8.39 19.76
N GLY A 182 -3.65 7.82 18.95
CA GLY A 182 -3.33 6.80 17.95
C GLY A 182 -2.83 5.42 18.46
N ASP A 183 -2.32 5.32 19.69
CA ASP A 183 -1.80 4.08 20.29
C ASP A 183 -2.85 3.32 21.12
N SER A 184 -3.99 3.96 21.41
CA SER A 184 -4.95 3.52 22.43
C SER A 184 -6.34 3.32 21.83
N GLY A 185 -6.45 2.36 20.92
CA GLY A 185 -7.67 1.70 20.39
C GLY A 185 -9.00 2.47 20.39
N ARG A 186 -9.65 2.51 19.23
CA ARG A 186 -11.02 3.02 19.09
C ARG A 186 -12.04 2.05 19.67
N GLY A 187 -13.07 2.59 20.32
CA GLY A 187 -14.28 1.82 20.58
C GLY A 187 -15.08 1.72 19.29
N LEU A 188 -15.60 0.54 19.00
CA LEU A 188 -16.35 0.27 17.78
C LEU A 188 -17.73 0.93 17.82
N THR A 189 -18.24 1.30 16.65
CA THR A 189 -19.60 1.80 16.46
C THR A 189 -20.62 0.76 16.90
N GLY A 190 -21.71 1.28 17.48
CA GLY A 190 -22.89 0.54 17.87
C GLY A 190 -23.73 0.01 16.71
N SER A 191 -24.95 -0.42 17.03
CA SER A 191 -25.87 -0.94 16.02
C SER A 191 -27.03 0.01 15.76
N LEU A 192 -27.34 0.23 14.48
CA LEU A 192 -28.49 1.02 14.03
C LEU A 192 -29.40 0.11 13.20
N LEU A 193 -30.71 0.12 13.48
CA LEU A 193 -31.72 -0.53 12.64
C LEU A 193 -32.70 0.47 12.05
N LEU A 194 -32.82 0.43 10.72
CA LEU A 194 -33.68 1.29 9.92
C LEU A 194 -34.93 0.53 9.43
N PRO A 195 -36.05 1.22 9.20
CA PRO A 195 -37.23 0.60 8.58
C PRO A 195 -36.94 0.19 7.14
N VAL A 196 -37.71 -0.77 6.61
CA VAL A 196 -37.53 -1.25 5.22
C VAL A 196 -37.80 -0.15 4.21
N SER A 197 -39.03 0.40 4.20
CA SER A 197 -39.52 1.24 3.10
C SER A 197 -40.57 2.28 3.52
N GLY A 198 -40.65 2.61 4.81
CA GLY A 198 -41.66 3.52 5.34
C GLY A 198 -41.13 4.91 5.64
N GLY A 199 -41.70 5.93 4.99
CA GLY A 199 -41.42 7.34 5.25
C GLY A 199 -40.41 7.97 4.27
N SER A 200 -40.08 9.25 4.48
CA SER A 200 -39.18 10.04 3.62
C SER A 200 -37.75 10.21 4.14
N GLY A 201 -37.47 9.75 5.36
CA GLY A 201 -36.15 9.74 5.98
C GLY A 201 -35.33 8.52 5.56
N LEU A 202 -34.26 8.23 6.32
CA LEU A 202 -33.39 7.09 6.05
C LEU A 202 -34.14 5.75 6.18
N THR A 203 -34.09 4.92 5.15
CA THR A 203 -34.65 3.56 5.14
C THR A 203 -33.64 2.57 4.58
N ARG A 204 -33.92 1.26 4.72
CA ARG A 204 -33.08 0.24 4.08
C ARG A 204 -33.26 0.22 2.57
N GLN A 205 -34.47 0.46 2.05
CA GLN A 205 -34.71 0.49 0.60
C GLN A 205 -34.06 1.71 -0.07
N LEU A 206 -34.02 2.86 0.61
CA LEU A 206 -33.38 4.07 0.14
C LEU A 206 -32.66 4.77 1.30
N LEU A 207 -31.32 4.78 1.21
CA LEU A 207 -30.44 5.45 2.15
C LEU A 207 -29.74 6.62 1.46
N VAL A 208 -30.24 7.84 1.66
CA VAL A 208 -29.62 9.07 1.13
C VAL A 208 -28.83 9.76 2.23
N VAL A 209 -27.50 9.69 2.16
CA VAL A 209 -26.58 10.24 3.15
C VAL A 209 -26.08 11.61 2.68
N THR A 210 -26.43 12.65 3.44
CA THR A 210 -26.02 14.05 3.20
C THR A 210 -25.21 14.66 4.35
N ASP A 211 -25.21 14.01 5.51
CA ASP A 211 -24.38 14.30 6.68
C ASP A 211 -23.56 13.05 7.05
N GLU A 212 -22.99 13.00 8.26
CA GLU A 212 -22.31 11.80 8.76
C GLU A 212 -23.29 10.74 9.26
N LEU A 213 -23.15 9.50 8.78
CA LEU A 213 -23.88 8.32 9.26
C LEU A 213 -22.89 7.19 9.54
N ARG A 214 -22.95 6.60 10.73
CA ARG A 214 -22.11 5.45 11.11
C ARG A 214 -22.95 4.21 11.35
N ILE A 215 -22.54 3.08 10.76
CA ILE A 215 -23.21 1.79 10.91
C ILE A 215 -22.17 0.73 11.27
N GLY A 216 -22.31 0.14 12.47
CA GLY A 216 -21.43 -0.92 12.97
C GLY A 216 -22.02 -2.33 12.87
N ASN A 217 -23.22 -2.51 12.32
CA ASN A 217 -23.78 -3.85 12.11
C ASN A 217 -24.00 -4.13 10.63
N SER A 218 -23.86 -5.39 10.25
CA SER A 218 -24.21 -5.85 8.91
C SER A 218 -25.67 -5.51 8.62
N MET A 219 -25.92 -5.07 7.39
CA MET A 219 -27.25 -4.68 6.93
C MET A 219 -27.36 -4.88 5.42
N GLU A 220 -28.58 -5.13 4.97
CA GLU A 220 -28.96 -5.16 3.56
C GLU A 220 -29.74 -3.89 3.21
N PHE A 221 -29.35 -3.27 2.10
CA PHE A 221 -29.93 -2.05 1.56
C PHE A 221 -30.48 -2.29 0.14
N GLY A 222 -31.41 -1.45 -0.30
CA GLY A 222 -31.75 -1.29 -1.71
C GLY A 222 -30.74 -0.36 -2.36
N THR A 223 -31.10 0.92 -2.48
CA THR A 223 -30.21 1.95 -3.01
C THR A 223 -29.57 2.78 -1.90
N ILE A 224 -28.25 2.91 -1.94
CA ILE A 224 -27.47 3.86 -1.14
C ILE A 224 -27.02 4.99 -2.05
N VAL A 225 -27.27 6.23 -1.64
CA VAL A 225 -26.79 7.45 -2.30
C VAL A 225 -26.01 8.28 -1.29
N VAL A 226 -24.73 8.55 -1.56
CA VAL A 226 -23.90 9.43 -0.74
C VAL A 226 -23.54 10.67 -1.55
N THR A 227 -23.91 11.85 -1.07
CA THR A 227 -23.84 13.10 -1.84
C THR A 227 -23.77 14.33 -0.94
N ASN A 228 -23.53 15.51 -1.51
CA ASN A 228 -23.57 16.81 -0.82
C ASN A 228 -22.69 16.92 0.43
N GLY A 229 -21.51 16.28 0.45
CA GLY A 229 -20.65 16.25 1.63
C GLY A 229 -20.96 15.13 2.63
N GLY A 230 -21.94 14.28 2.33
CA GLY A 230 -22.33 13.16 3.17
C GLY A 230 -21.21 12.15 3.37
N ARG A 231 -21.12 11.61 4.58
CA ARG A 231 -20.07 10.66 5.00
C ARG A 231 -20.70 9.40 5.57
N LEU A 232 -20.61 8.28 4.85
CA LEU A 232 -21.09 6.98 5.31
C LEU A 232 -19.91 6.17 5.86
N LEU A 233 -19.87 5.95 7.17
CA LEU A 233 -18.86 5.12 7.81
C LEU A 233 -19.44 3.73 8.10
N LEU A 234 -18.81 2.70 7.52
CA LEU A 234 -19.15 1.30 7.72
C LEU A 234 -18.01 0.62 8.47
N GLU A 235 -18.32 -0.01 9.61
CA GLU A 235 -17.29 -0.54 10.52
C GLU A 235 -17.29 -2.08 10.55
N ALA A 236 -16.11 -2.67 10.48
CA ALA A 236 -15.87 -4.11 10.49
C ALA A 236 -16.01 -4.72 11.90
N ASN A 237 -17.20 -4.64 12.47
CA ASN A 237 -17.46 -5.24 13.77
C ASN A 237 -17.35 -6.77 13.71
N GLU A 238 -17.01 -7.38 14.85
CA GLU A 238 -16.85 -8.83 14.97
C GLU A 238 -18.12 -9.58 14.53
N GLY A 239 -18.00 -10.39 13.47
CA GLY A 239 -19.13 -11.11 12.86
C GLY A 239 -20.15 -10.23 12.15
N GLN A 240 -19.87 -8.94 11.93
CA GLN A 240 -20.76 -7.93 11.37
C GLN A 240 -19.99 -6.96 10.43
N ASP A 241 -19.17 -7.52 9.55
CA ASP A 241 -18.24 -6.81 8.65
C ASP A 241 -18.71 -6.75 7.19
N SER A 242 -19.91 -7.28 6.91
CA SER A 242 -20.45 -7.43 5.56
C SER A 242 -21.69 -6.57 5.34
N PHE A 243 -21.72 -5.77 4.27
CA PHE A 243 -22.82 -4.88 3.91
C PHE A 243 -23.30 -5.19 2.49
N TYR A 244 -24.62 -5.29 2.33
CA TYR A 244 -25.24 -5.69 1.08
C TYR A 244 -26.10 -4.56 0.50
N PHE A 245 -26.11 -4.39 -0.81
CA PHE A 245 -26.93 -3.37 -1.48
C PHE A 245 -27.37 -3.79 -2.89
N GLU A 246 -28.49 -3.28 -3.37
CA GLU A 246 -28.82 -3.36 -4.81
C GLU A 246 -27.96 -2.39 -5.61
N THR A 247 -27.82 -1.15 -5.12
CA THR A 247 -27.02 -0.10 -5.76
C THR A 247 -26.34 0.78 -4.71
N LEU A 248 -25.07 1.11 -4.93
CA LEU A 248 -24.31 2.11 -4.19
C LEU A 248 -23.83 3.19 -5.17
N ASP A 249 -24.39 4.39 -5.08
CA ASP A 249 -23.97 5.57 -5.84
C ASP A 249 -23.29 6.58 -4.90
N VAL A 250 -22.02 6.89 -5.18
CA VAL A 250 -21.23 7.90 -4.46
C VAL A 250 -20.94 9.04 -5.42
N PHE A 251 -21.60 10.18 -5.20
CA PHE A 251 -21.51 11.38 -6.03
C PHE A 251 -20.39 12.32 -5.55
N GLU A 252 -20.17 13.40 -6.30
CA GLU A 252 -19.22 14.46 -5.94
C GLU A 252 -19.41 14.93 -4.49
N GLY A 253 -18.30 14.96 -3.74
CA GLY A 253 -18.28 15.32 -2.32
C GLY A 253 -18.84 14.25 -1.37
N GLY A 254 -19.39 13.15 -1.88
CA GLY A 254 -19.79 11.99 -1.09
C GLY A 254 -18.59 11.11 -0.71
N GLU A 255 -18.55 10.66 0.54
CA GLU A 255 -17.48 9.82 1.08
C GLU A 255 -18.05 8.57 1.76
N VAL A 256 -17.58 7.38 1.35
CA VAL A 256 -17.80 6.13 2.08
C VAL A 256 -16.48 5.70 2.72
N VAL A 257 -16.45 5.62 4.04
CA VAL A 257 -15.28 5.23 4.83
C VAL A 257 -15.47 3.83 5.37
N LEU A 258 -14.54 2.94 5.06
CA LEU A 258 -14.53 1.56 5.53
C LEU A 258 -13.52 1.41 6.67
N LEU A 259 -14.04 1.21 7.87
CA LEU A 259 -13.27 1.18 9.10
C LEU A 259 -12.89 -0.28 9.44
N GLY A 260 -11.59 -0.60 9.42
CA GLY A 260 -11.08 -1.92 9.78
C GLY A 260 -10.95 -2.12 11.28
N ASP A 261 -11.05 -3.38 11.73
CA ASP A 261 -10.73 -3.80 13.09
C ASP A 261 -9.33 -4.42 13.12
N TYR A 262 -8.35 -3.63 13.57
CA TYR A 262 -6.96 -4.07 13.66
C TYR A 262 -6.68 -5.05 14.82
N GLN A 263 -7.64 -5.24 15.73
CA GLN A 263 -7.52 -6.15 16.87
C GLN A 263 -8.05 -7.55 16.55
N ARG A 264 -8.88 -7.68 15.51
CA ARG A 264 -9.48 -8.96 15.10
C ARG A 264 -8.46 -9.88 14.45
N VAL A 265 -8.43 -11.13 14.92
CA VAL A 265 -7.71 -12.22 14.27
C VAL A 265 -8.41 -12.55 12.94
N ASN A 266 -7.68 -12.40 11.84
CA ASN A 266 -8.12 -12.70 10.50
C ASN A 266 -7.39 -13.94 9.96
N GLU A 267 -7.91 -15.11 10.32
CA GLU A 267 -7.34 -16.40 9.91
C GLU A 267 -7.33 -16.58 8.38
N ALA A 268 -8.33 -16.03 7.68
CA ALA A 268 -8.41 -16.10 6.21
C ALA A 268 -7.20 -15.41 5.53
N ALA A 269 -6.72 -14.33 6.12
CA ALA A 269 -5.49 -13.65 5.70
C ALA A 269 -4.19 -14.32 6.22
N GLY A 270 -4.29 -15.36 7.06
CA GLY A 270 -3.17 -16.02 7.72
C GLY A 270 -2.80 -15.46 9.09
N GLY A 271 -3.70 -14.69 9.72
CA GLY A 271 -3.52 -14.12 11.05
C GLY A 271 -3.64 -15.17 12.17
N SER A 272 -3.10 -14.83 13.34
CA SER A 272 -3.15 -15.63 14.58
C SER A 272 -3.33 -14.72 15.79
N GLU A 273 -3.59 -15.27 16.97
CA GLU A 273 -3.74 -14.51 18.22
C GLU A 273 -2.54 -13.57 18.51
N GLY A 274 -1.32 -14.00 18.19
CA GLY A 274 -0.11 -13.17 18.36
C GLY A 274 0.12 -12.13 17.26
N ILE A 275 -0.43 -12.36 16.06
CA ILE A 275 -0.26 -11.50 14.89
C ILE A 275 -1.60 -11.51 14.11
N PRO A 276 -2.57 -10.64 14.47
CA PRO A 276 -3.97 -10.81 14.06
C PRO A 276 -4.25 -10.52 12.58
N TYR A 277 -3.39 -9.77 11.90
CA TYR A 277 -3.58 -9.25 10.53
C TYR A 277 -4.78 -8.32 10.31
N GLY A 278 -5.70 -8.21 11.29
CA GLY A 278 -6.83 -7.30 11.25
C GLY A 278 -7.85 -7.68 10.18
N ALA A 279 -9.08 -7.19 10.33
CA ALA A 279 -10.17 -7.43 9.38
C ALA A 279 -10.69 -6.12 8.78
N GLY A 280 -10.94 -6.14 7.48
CA GLY A 280 -11.58 -5.06 6.74
C GLY A 280 -13.08 -5.22 6.58
N VAL A 281 -13.67 -4.38 5.73
CA VAL A 281 -15.11 -4.43 5.41
C VAL A 281 -15.33 -5.13 4.08
N THR A 282 -16.40 -5.94 4.01
CA THR A 282 -16.92 -6.53 2.78
C THR A 282 -18.15 -5.77 2.31
N LEU A 283 -18.11 -5.28 1.07
CA LEU A 283 -19.23 -4.70 0.34
C LEU A 283 -19.68 -5.67 -0.74
N SER A 284 -20.98 -5.92 -0.84
CA SER A 284 -21.53 -6.86 -1.84
C SER A 284 -22.84 -6.34 -2.42
N GLY A 285 -22.99 -6.32 -3.74
CA GLY A 285 -24.24 -5.82 -4.32
C GLY A 285 -24.41 -6.00 -5.82
N GLY A 286 -25.44 -5.37 -6.38
CA GLY A 286 -25.66 -5.36 -7.83
C GLY A 286 -24.74 -4.37 -8.54
N VAL A 287 -24.84 -3.09 -8.19
CA VAL A 287 -24.08 -2.02 -8.86
C VAL A 287 -23.36 -1.11 -7.86
N VAL A 288 -22.11 -0.77 -8.15
CA VAL A 288 -21.32 0.23 -7.43
C VAL A 288 -20.87 1.30 -8.42
N ARG A 289 -21.18 2.57 -8.15
CA ARG A 289 -20.70 3.71 -8.92
C ARG A 289 -20.03 4.73 -8.01
N VAL A 290 -18.76 4.98 -8.29
CA VAL A 290 -18.00 6.09 -7.70
C VAL A 290 -17.85 7.14 -8.78
N TRP A 291 -18.71 8.14 -8.77
CA TRP A 291 -18.66 9.23 -9.76
C TRP A 291 -17.45 10.14 -9.53
N SER A 292 -17.14 10.99 -10.51
CA SER A 292 -16.08 11.98 -10.36
C SER A 292 -16.29 12.83 -9.09
N GLY A 293 -15.24 12.99 -8.29
CA GLY A 293 -15.29 13.66 -6.99
C GLY A 293 -15.91 12.85 -5.84
N GLY A 294 -16.46 11.66 -6.10
CA GLY A 294 -16.90 10.71 -5.08
C GLY A 294 -15.77 9.80 -4.61
N VAL A 295 -15.84 9.35 -3.36
CA VAL A 295 -14.77 8.53 -2.74
C VAL A 295 -15.34 7.34 -1.96
N ILE A 296 -14.82 6.15 -2.24
CA ILE A 296 -14.94 4.98 -1.35
C ILE A 296 -13.53 4.64 -0.88
N HIS A 297 -13.28 4.63 0.43
CA HIS A 297 -11.92 4.36 0.90
C HIS A 297 -11.83 3.70 2.28
N ALA A 298 -10.70 3.05 2.51
CA ALA A 298 -10.23 2.58 3.81
C ALA A 298 -8.90 3.25 4.18
N ASP A 299 -8.62 4.45 3.63
CA ASP A 299 -7.33 5.12 3.80
C ASP A 299 -7.04 5.38 5.28
N GLY A 300 -5.87 4.95 5.74
CA GLY A 300 -5.44 5.09 7.13
C GLY A 300 -6.26 4.28 8.15
N GLN A 301 -7.18 3.41 7.73
CA GLN A 301 -8.04 2.62 8.62
C GLN A 301 -7.48 1.22 8.93
N GLY A 302 -6.17 1.02 8.70
CA GLY A 302 -5.45 -0.20 9.02
C GLY A 302 -4.86 -0.19 10.43
N PHE A 303 -3.73 -0.86 10.62
CA PHE A 303 -3.04 -0.83 11.90
C PHE A 303 -2.59 0.60 12.25
N PRO A 304 -2.77 1.02 13.52
CA PRO A 304 -2.25 2.30 13.97
C PRO A 304 -0.72 2.33 13.96
N ARG A 305 -0.17 3.52 14.18
CA ARG A 305 1.26 3.75 14.41
C ARG A 305 1.85 2.68 15.34
N GLN A 306 3.08 2.22 15.06
CA GLN A 306 3.78 1.20 15.84
C GLN A 306 3.01 -0.12 16.04
N ALA A 307 1.99 -0.38 15.23
CA ALA A 307 1.23 -1.62 15.25
C ALA A 307 1.22 -2.27 13.87
N GLY A 308 0.93 -3.57 13.89
CA GLY A 308 0.93 -4.42 12.72
C GLY A 308 2.20 -5.27 12.57
N PRO A 309 2.14 -6.31 11.72
CA PRO A 309 3.24 -7.26 11.52
C PRO A 309 4.45 -6.62 10.81
N GLY A 310 4.21 -5.73 9.86
CA GLY A 310 5.22 -5.01 9.10
C GLY A 310 5.55 -3.63 9.67
N ARG A 311 5.14 -3.33 10.92
CA ARG A 311 5.31 -2.00 11.53
C ARG A 311 6.73 -1.46 11.47
N GLY A 312 6.85 -0.14 11.35
CA GLY A 312 8.13 0.54 11.59
C GLY A 312 8.62 0.28 13.03
N ASN A 313 9.90 -0.06 13.22
CA ASN A 313 10.38 -0.53 14.53
C ASN A 313 10.76 0.61 15.51
N ALA A 314 10.99 0.23 16.77
CA ALA A 314 11.10 1.04 17.99
C ALA A 314 12.47 0.96 18.74
N ALA A 315 13.54 0.46 18.13
CA ALA A 315 14.80 0.22 18.85
C ALA A 315 15.57 1.52 19.19
N GLY A 316 16.12 1.55 20.40
CA GLY A 316 16.51 2.76 21.13
C GLY A 316 17.70 3.52 20.57
N GLY A 317 17.50 4.80 20.30
CA GLY A 317 18.57 5.76 20.04
C GLY A 317 18.01 7.10 19.55
N SER A 318 18.44 8.20 20.15
CA SER A 318 18.10 9.56 19.74
C SER A 318 18.31 9.75 18.22
N PHE A 319 17.25 10.16 17.50
CA PHE A 319 17.26 10.60 16.10
C PHE A 319 17.74 9.60 15.01
N GLY A 320 17.63 8.28 15.22
CA GLY A 320 18.35 7.30 14.40
C GLY A 320 17.58 6.35 13.47
N GLU A 321 16.62 5.58 13.99
CA GLU A 321 16.37 4.21 13.48
C GLU A 321 14.99 3.99 12.84
N ASN A 322 14.32 5.03 12.36
CA ASN A 322 12.97 4.92 11.80
C ASN A 322 12.96 4.12 10.49
N ARG A 323 12.27 2.97 10.50
CA ARG A 323 12.00 2.08 9.35
C ARG A 323 10.62 2.37 8.75
N GLY A 324 10.49 2.19 7.44
CA GLY A 324 9.20 2.18 6.76
C GLY A 324 8.33 1.02 7.23
N ALA A 325 7.02 1.23 7.31
CA ALA A 325 6.07 0.13 7.48
C ALA A 325 6.04 -0.70 6.19
N GLY A 326 5.85 -2.01 6.30
CA GLY A 326 5.66 -2.92 5.16
C GLY A 326 4.27 -3.53 5.16
N TYR A 327 3.68 -3.69 3.99
CA TYR A 327 2.51 -4.55 3.69
C TYR A 327 2.37 -4.56 2.17
N GLY A 328 2.29 -5.71 1.51
CA GLY A 328 2.35 -5.79 0.04
C GLY A 328 3.74 -5.54 -0.54
N GLY A 329 4.34 -4.42 -0.17
CA GLY A 329 5.74 -4.05 -0.40
C GLY A 329 6.48 -3.86 0.92
N ALA A 330 7.80 -4.00 0.89
CA ALA A 330 8.64 -3.79 2.07
C ALA A 330 8.86 -2.29 2.35
N GLY A 331 8.89 -1.89 3.62
CA GLY A 331 9.24 -0.52 3.99
C GLY A 331 10.75 -0.24 3.85
N ALA A 332 11.13 1.04 3.77
CA ALA A 332 12.53 1.46 3.63
C ALA A 332 13.43 1.07 4.82
N LEU A 333 14.69 0.73 4.53
CA LEU A 333 15.78 0.47 5.51
C LEU A 333 16.61 1.75 5.77
N ARG A 334 17.47 1.80 6.81
CA ARG A 334 18.57 2.79 6.95
C ARG A 334 19.91 2.05 6.88
N ALA A 335 21.00 2.69 6.42
CA ALA A 335 22.37 2.13 6.27
C ALA A 335 22.96 1.33 7.45
N TYR A 336 22.42 1.47 8.67
CA TYR A 336 22.90 0.75 9.87
C TYR A 336 21.83 -0.17 10.50
N ALA A 337 20.65 -0.30 9.89
CA ALA A 337 19.59 -1.18 10.35
C ALA A 337 19.71 -2.57 9.70
N THR A 338 19.37 -3.62 10.44
CA THR A 338 19.55 -5.01 9.99
C THR A 338 18.34 -5.63 9.28
N LYS A 339 17.15 -4.99 9.26
CA LYS A 339 15.89 -5.53 8.67
C LYS A 339 14.83 -4.46 8.30
N ARG A 340 14.17 -4.58 7.13
CA ARG A 340 13.04 -3.73 6.64
C ARG A 340 11.71 -4.01 7.36
N GLY A 341 10.72 -3.14 7.17
CA GLY A 341 9.31 -3.48 7.46
C GLY A 341 8.87 -4.58 6.50
N LEU A 342 8.51 -5.75 7.03
CA LEU A 342 8.29 -6.96 6.22
C LEU A 342 6.94 -6.96 5.51
N VAL A 343 6.93 -7.63 4.36
CA VAL A 343 5.71 -8.02 3.64
C VAL A 343 5.01 -9.14 4.42
N TYR A 344 3.67 -9.14 4.43
CA TYR A 344 2.85 -10.21 4.99
C TYR A 344 1.50 -10.29 4.26
N GLY A 345 0.69 -11.28 4.64
CA GLY A 345 -0.57 -11.60 3.96
C GLY A 345 -0.34 -12.15 2.55
N LYS A 346 -1.42 -12.57 1.91
CA LYS A 346 -1.41 -13.12 0.55
C LYS A 346 -1.56 -12.00 -0.48
N ALA A 347 -0.90 -12.14 -1.63
CA ALA A 347 -1.15 -11.29 -2.81
C ALA A 347 -2.53 -11.57 -3.42
N GLU A 348 -2.89 -12.85 -3.45
CA GLU A 348 -4.21 -13.35 -3.84
C GLU A 348 -5.20 -13.23 -2.70
N GLU A 349 -6.42 -12.76 -3.01
CA GLU A 349 -7.52 -12.58 -2.06
C GLU A 349 -7.09 -11.79 -0.81
N PRO A 350 -6.49 -10.59 -0.98
CA PRO A 350 -5.90 -9.85 0.13
C PRO A 350 -7.00 -9.33 1.06
N LEU A 351 -6.91 -9.72 2.35
CA LEU A 351 -7.86 -9.35 3.40
C LEU A 351 -7.22 -8.69 4.62
N ALA A 352 -5.88 -8.61 4.67
CA ALA A 352 -5.17 -8.06 5.81
C ALA A 352 -5.09 -6.53 5.76
N LEU A 353 -5.04 -5.89 6.93
CA LEU A 353 -4.81 -4.44 7.02
C LEU A 353 -3.33 -4.11 6.82
N GLY A 354 -3.04 -2.91 6.32
CA GLY A 354 -1.70 -2.32 6.25
C GLY A 354 -1.14 -1.95 7.63
N SER A 355 0.19 -1.95 7.76
CA SER A 355 0.91 -1.68 9.01
C SER A 355 1.14 -0.18 9.25
N GLY A 356 1.17 0.24 10.51
CA GLY A 356 1.47 1.63 10.86
C GLY A 356 2.96 1.96 10.86
N GLY A 357 3.26 3.25 10.70
CA GLY A 357 4.60 3.82 10.67
C GLY A 357 5.35 3.77 12.01
N GLY A 358 6.50 4.44 12.06
CA GLY A 358 7.44 4.39 13.19
C GLY A 358 7.01 5.15 14.46
N ARG A 359 7.88 5.20 15.48
CA ARG A 359 7.59 5.72 16.84
C ARG A 359 7.09 7.16 16.94
N ASN A 360 7.38 8.02 15.98
CA ASN A 360 6.98 9.42 16.04
C ASN A 360 5.45 9.51 16.14
N VAL A 361 4.92 10.27 17.11
CA VAL A 361 3.46 10.42 17.33
C VAL A 361 2.72 10.90 16.08
N TYR A 362 3.43 11.58 15.17
CA TYR A 362 2.89 12.08 13.91
C TYR A 362 3.02 11.08 12.75
N SER A 363 3.50 9.86 12.96
CA SER A 363 3.57 8.79 11.94
C SER A 363 2.19 8.30 11.54
N GLY A 364 2.04 7.91 10.28
CA GLY A 364 0.77 7.47 9.72
C GLY A 364 0.37 6.05 10.10
N SER A 365 -0.95 5.81 10.13
CA SER A 365 -1.56 4.48 10.16
C SER A 365 -1.49 3.80 8.79
N GLY A 366 -1.49 2.46 8.77
CA GLY A 366 -1.59 1.71 7.52
C GLY A 366 -2.98 1.83 6.88
N GLY A 367 -3.09 1.49 5.59
CA GLY A 367 -4.37 1.40 4.90
C GLY A 367 -5.24 0.25 5.39
N GLY A 368 -6.56 0.40 5.32
CA GLY A 368 -7.51 -0.64 5.71
C GLY A 368 -7.65 -1.76 4.67
N ALA A 369 -8.68 -2.59 4.78
CA ALA A 369 -8.97 -3.63 3.79
C ALA A 369 -10.41 -3.53 3.28
N ILE A 370 -10.58 -3.65 1.97
CA ILE A 370 -11.86 -3.62 1.28
C ILE A 370 -11.99 -4.89 0.44
N LYS A 371 -13.04 -5.67 0.68
CA LYS A 371 -13.53 -6.65 -0.29
C LYS A 371 -14.76 -6.08 -0.97
N LEU A 372 -14.73 -5.92 -2.29
CA LEU A 372 -15.81 -5.35 -3.08
C LEU A 372 -16.29 -6.36 -4.12
N THR A 373 -17.53 -6.83 -3.97
CA THR A 373 -18.18 -7.74 -4.91
C THR A 373 -19.38 -7.06 -5.55
N ALA A 374 -19.44 -6.92 -6.87
CA ALA A 374 -20.66 -6.46 -7.54
C ALA A 374 -20.81 -6.94 -8.98
N ASP A 375 -22.01 -6.93 -9.56
CA ASP A 375 -22.18 -7.26 -10.98
C ASP A 375 -21.49 -6.22 -11.88
N LEU A 376 -21.64 -4.93 -11.54
CA LEU A 376 -21.00 -3.81 -12.23
C LEU A 376 -20.33 -2.86 -11.23
N ILE A 377 -19.06 -2.56 -11.46
CA ILE A 377 -18.30 -1.54 -10.73
C ILE A 377 -17.86 -0.44 -11.71
N VAL A 378 -18.26 0.81 -11.45
CA VAL A 378 -17.82 2.00 -12.18
C VAL A 378 -17.03 2.90 -11.23
N VAL A 379 -15.78 3.21 -11.59
CA VAL A 379 -14.90 4.11 -10.81
C VAL A 379 -14.43 5.25 -11.70
N ASP A 380 -15.11 6.40 -11.63
CA ASP A 380 -14.67 7.69 -12.19
C ASP A 380 -14.12 8.63 -11.12
N GLY A 381 -14.42 8.38 -9.84
CA GLY A 381 -13.83 9.01 -8.66
C GLY A 381 -12.65 8.22 -8.10
N ARG A 382 -12.65 7.96 -6.79
CA ARG A 382 -11.56 7.23 -6.11
C ARG A 382 -12.07 6.04 -5.30
N LEU A 383 -11.44 4.88 -5.49
CA LEU A 383 -11.56 3.68 -4.65
C LEU A 383 -10.18 3.36 -4.04
N SER A 384 -9.99 3.51 -2.73
CA SER A 384 -8.65 3.39 -2.16
C SER A 384 -8.53 2.71 -0.79
N ALA A 385 -7.34 2.18 -0.51
CA ALA A 385 -6.91 1.68 0.79
C ALA A 385 -5.48 2.16 1.09
N ASP A 386 -5.23 3.45 0.93
CA ASP A 386 -3.89 4.03 1.08
C ASP A 386 -3.45 4.15 2.55
N GLY A 387 -2.15 4.09 2.81
CA GLY A 387 -1.58 4.41 4.11
C GLY A 387 -1.61 5.92 4.37
N SER A 388 -1.78 6.32 5.64
CA SER A 388 -1.72 7.74 6.02
C SER A 388 -0.30 8.29 5.96
N ASN A 389 -0.16 9.56 5.59
CA ASN A 389 1.11 10.27 5.64
C ASN A 389 1.60 10.49 7.09
N GLY A 390 2.90 10.69 7.25
CA GLY A 390 3.50 11.24 8.46
C GLY A 390 3.46 12.77 8.46
N ASN A 391 2.94 13.39 9.52
CA ASN A 391 2.58 14.82 9.53
C ASN A 391 3.67 15.77 10.06
N LEU A 392 4.89 15.30 10.36
CA LEU A 392 6.03 16.12 10.81
C LEU A 392 7.39 15.52 10.41
N SER A 393 8.46 16.30 10.58
CA SER A 393 9.84 15.82 10.37
C SER A 393 10.10 14.54 11.18
N ASN A 394 10.59 13.50 10.52
CA ASN A 394 10.85 12.14 11.03
C ASN A 394 9.62 11.25 11.27
N ALA A 395 8.41 11.71 10.94
CA ALA A 395 7.22 10.86 10.92
C ALA A 395 7.21 10.02 9.63
N VAL A 396 6.98 8.71 9.75
CA VAL A 396 6.95 7.81 8.59
C VAL A 396 5.51 7.46 8.29
N GLY A 397 5.11 7.43 7.02
CA GLY A 397 3.76 7.03 6.63
C GLY A 397 3.47 5.56 6.97
N GLY A 398 2.19 5.18 6.99
CA GLY A 398 1.80 3.77 7.06
C GLY A 398 2.00 3.05 5.72
N SER A 399 2.01 1.72 5.71
CA SER A 399 1.95 0.98 4.45
C SER A 399 0.55 1.03 3.85
N GLY A 400 0.43 0.76 2.55
CA GLY A 400 -0.87 0.59 1.91
C GLY A 400 -1.66 -0.57 2.52
N GLY A 401 -2.94 -0.66 2.17
CA GLY A 401 -3.89 -1.67 2.64
C GLY A 401 -4.24 -2.71 1.58
N SER A 402 -5.42 -3.33 1.70
CA SER A 402 -5.91 -4.35 0.75
C SER A 402 -7.13 -3.88 -0.03
N LEU A 403 -7.13 -4.12 -1.34
CA LEU A 403 -8.33 -4.09 -2.18
C LEU A 403 -8.50 -5.45 -2.86
N TRP A 404 -9.61 -6.14 -2.60
CA TRP A 404 -10.01 -7.34 -3.32
C TRP A 404 -11.32 -7.06 -4.06
N ILE A 405 -11.25 -6.98 -5.38
CA ILE A 405 -12.37 -6.62 -6.25
C ILE A 405 -12.77 -7.84 -7.08
N THR A 406 -14.03 -8.23 -6.97
CA THR A 406 -14.67 -9.25 -7.80
C THR A 406 -15.88 -8.64 -8.46
N SER A 407 -15.98 -8.70 -9.79
CA SER A 407 -17.16 -8.20 -10.49
C SER A 407 -17.41 -8.85 -11.84
N GLY A 408 -18.63 -8.69 -12.36
CA GLY A 408 -18.93 -9.02 -13.75
C GLY A 408 -18.17 -8.11 -14.70
N GLU A 409 -18.27 -6.79 -14.48
CA GLU A 409 -17.55 -5.76 -15.23
C GLU A 409 -17.00 -4.66 -14.29
N LEU A 410 -15.74 -4.26 -14.50
CA LEU A 410 -15.10 -3.09 -13.89
C LEU A 410 -14.78 -2.06 -14.99
N ARG A 411 -15.19 -0.80 -14.85
CA ARG A 411 -14.88 0.28 -15.80
C ARG A 411 -14.75 1.66 -15.14
N GLY A 412 -14.36 2.66 -15.91
CA GLY A 412 -14.24 4.06 -15.46
C GLY A 412 -12.83 4.62 -15.65
N ASN A 413 -12.64 5.90 -15.34
CA ASN A 413 -11.39 6.64 -15.56
C ASN A 413 -10.76 7.20 -14.27
N GLY A 414 -11.27 6.77 -13.11
CA GLY A 414 -10.86 7.25 -11.80
C GLY A 414 -9.54 6.66 -11.29
N VAL A 415 -9.41 6.56 -9.97
CA VAL A 415 -8.22 6.03 -9.30
C VAL A 415 -8.59 4.83 -8.43
N ILE A 416 -7.86 3.72 -8.59
CA ILE A 416 -7.92 2.55 -7.70
C ILE A 416 -6.54 2.36 -7.06
N SER A 417 -6.43 2.56 -5.73
CA SER A 417 -5.10 2.57 -5.09
C SER A 417 -5.02 1.91 -3.72
N ALA A 418 -3.85 1.35 -3.42
CA ALA A 418 -3.42 0.90 -2.10
C ALA A 418 -1.98 1.38 -1.88
N ASN A 419 -1.72 2.67 -2.05
CA ASN A 419 -0.40 3.27 -1.91
C ASN A 419 0.03 3.35 -0.44
N SER A 420 1.34 3.41 -0.21
CA SER A 420 1.87 3.77 1.09
C SER A 420 1.63 5.25 1.41
N GLY A 421 1.61 5.59 2.69
CA GLY A 421 1.76 6.96 3.14
C GLY A 421 3.19 7.47 2.97
N THR A 422 3.30 8.76 2.70
CA THR A 422 4.57 9.50 2.53
C THR A 422 4.93 10.30 3.78
N ARG A 423 6.12 10.90 3.79
CA ARG A 423 6.56 11.89 4.78
C ARG A 423 6.61 13.27 4.10
N LEU A 424 6.38 14.36 4.85
CA LEU A 424 6.40 15.74 4.34
C LEU A 424 7.68 16.18 3.59
N ASP A 425 8.81 15.50 3.74
CA ASP A 425 10.09 15.82 3.09
C ASP A 425 10.62 14.69 2.19
N ASP A 426 9.81 13.67 1.88
CA ASP A 426 10.14 12.51 1.02
C ASP A 426 11.31 11.62 1.50
N TRP A 427 11.81 11.82 2.73
CA TRP A 427 12.86 10.96 3.29
C TRP A 427 12.26 9.73 4.00
N ARG A 428 12.40 8.55 3.38
CA ARG A 428 12.05 7.19 3.87
C ARG A 428 10.62 6.77 3.58
N GLY A 429 10.45 5.83 2.64
CA GLY A 429 9.14 5.32 2.23
C GLY A 429 8.63 4.10 3.00
N SER A 430 7.31 3.98 3.13
CA SER A 430 6.64 2.74 3.53
C SER A 430 6.26 1.90 2.31
N GLY A 431 5.99 0.61 2.47
CA GLY A 431 5.63 -0.28 1.37
C GLY A 431 4.20 -0.05 0.89
N GLY A 432 3.98 -0.17 -0.42
CA GLY A 432 2.64 -0.12 -1.02
C GLY A 432 1.86 -1.42 -0.82
N GLY A 433 0.54 -1.35 -0.71
CA GLY A 433 -0.37 -2.43 -0.34
C GLY A 433 -0.70 -3.44 -1.45
N ARG A 434 -1.84 -4.11 -1.36
CA ARG A 434 -2.21 -5.21 -2.25
C ARG A 434 -3.54 -4.94 -2.93
N ILE A 435 -3.60 -5.12 -4.25
CA ILE A 435 -4.82 -5.04 -5.05
C ILE A 435 -4.97 -6.36 -5.83
N ASP A 436 -6.13 -7.00 -5.74
CA ASP A 436 -6.49 -8.20 -6.51
C ASP A 436 -7.83 -7.96 -7.23
N ILE A 437 -7.80 -8.04 -8.57
CA ILE A 437 -8.96 -7.86 -9.46
C ILE A 437 -9.10 -9.07 -10.40
N ARG A 438 -8.90 -10.28 -9.89
CA ARG A 438 -9.05 -11.50 -10.70
C ARG A 438 -10.52 -11.87 -10.92
N ASN A 439 -10.79 -12.57 -12.03
CA ASN A 439 -12.14 -13.01 -12.44
C ASN A 439 -13.12 -11.87 -12.76
N VAL A 440 -12.63 -10.82 -13.45
CA VAL A 440 -13.42 -9.62 -13.81
C VAL A 440 -13.26 -9.29 -15.29
N VAL A 441 -14.31 -8.84 -15.97
CA VAL A 441 -14.18 -8.13 -17.26
C VAL A 441 -13.67 -6.71 -16.97
N ASN A 442 -12.37 -6.49 -17.10
CA ASN A 442 -11.76 -5.20 -16.77
C ASN A 442 -11.69 -4.26 -17.99
N ASN A 443 -12.61 -3.30 -18.04
CA ASN A 443 -12.67 -2.19 -18.99
C ASN A 443 -12.20 -0.84 -18.38
N PHE A 444 -11.61 -0.85 -17.19
CA PHE A 444 -11.13 0.36 -16.52
C PHE A 444 -9.93 0.97 -17.25
N GLN A 445 -9.98 2.28 -17.45
CA GLN A 445 -8.96 3.08 -18.14
C GLN A 445 -8.28 4.11 -17.23
N GLY A 446 -8.60 4.08 -15.93
CA GLY A 446 -8.04 4.97 -14.92
C GLY A 446 -6.68 4.51 -14.37
N GLU A 447 -6.30 5.06 -13.23
CA GLU A 447 -5.01 4.80 -12.57
C GLU A 447 -5.07 3.64 -11.56
N PHE A 448 -4.07 2.76 -11.59
CA PHE A 448 -3.82 1.77 -10.53
C PHE A 448 -2.55 2.13 -9.75
N GLY A 449 -2.66 2.22 -8.42
CA GLY A 449 -1.53 2.54 -7.54
C GLY A 449 -1.28 1.51 -6.44
N VAL A 450 -0.08 0.95 -6.37
CA VAL A 450 0.43 0.17 -5.23
C VAL A 450 1.80 0.70 -4.78
N LEU A 451 1.95 2.02 -4.78
CA LEU A 451 3.22 2.71 -4.61
C LEU A 451 3.82 2.51 -3.21
N GLY A 452 5.12 2.23 -3.16
CA GLY A 452 5.91 2.48 -1.96
C GLY A 452 6.31 3.97 -1.87
N GLY A 453 6.74 4.42 -0.68
CA GLY A 453 7.02 5.82 -0.43
C GLY A 453 8.21 6.31 -1.26
N LYS A 454 8.01 7.45 -1.93
CA LYS A 454 8.88 8.01 -2.96
C LYS A 454 10.18 8.54 -2.35
N ASP A 455 11.31 7.95 -2.74
CA ASP A 455 12.61 8.62 -2.79
C ASP A 455 13.29 8.21 -4.09
N ASN A 456 14.01 9.15 -4.71
CA ASN A 456 14.59 8.98 -6.04
C ASN A 456 15.86 8.13 -6.04
N THR A 457 16.53 7.92 -4.90
CA THR A 457 17.87 7.33 -4.99
C THR A 457 18.36 6.52 -3.80
N GLU A 458 17.82 6.57 -2.57
CA GLU A 458 18.45 5.84 -1.44
C GLU A 458 17.49 5.16 -0.43
N TRP A 459 16.27 5.65 -0.22
CA TRP A 459 15.43 5.23 0.91
C TRP A 459 13.95 4.93 0.58
N ARG A 460 13.68 4.32 -0.59
CA ARG A 460 12.30 4.02 -1.02
C ARG A 460 11.67 2.85 -0.26
N GLY A 461 10.37 2.94 -0.02
CA GLY A 461 9.55 1.76 0.22
C GLY A 461 9.30 1.04 -1.10
N LEU A 462 9.21 -0.28 -1.08
CA LEU A 462 8.93 -1.08 -2.29
C LEU A 462 7.45 -1.01 -2.63
N ALA A 463 7.14 -1.09 -3.93
CA ALA A 463 5.79 -1.22 -4.40
C ALA A 463 5.15 -2.53 -3.91
N GLY A 464 3.83 -2.53 -3.87
CA GLY A 464 3.02 -3.65 -3.48
C GLY A 464 2.69 -4.63 -4.60
N SER A 465 1.60 -5.38 -4.46
CA SER A 465 1.15 -6.33 -5.47
C SER A 465 -0.14 -5.85 -6.14
N LEU A 466 -0.18 -5.87 -7.48
CA LEU A 466 -1.39 -5.70 -8.26
C LEU A 466 -1.61 -6.98 -9.08
N LEU A 467 -2.65 -7.76 -8.74
CA LEU A 467 -3.07 -8.93 -9.51
C LEU A 467 -4.23 -8.55 -10.41
N LEU A 468 -4.05 -8.76 -11.70
CA LEU A 468 -5.09 -8.65 -12.72
C LEU A 468 -5.47 -10.05 -13.22
N PRO A 469 -6.61 -10.23 -13.90
CA PRO A 469 -7.02 -11.53 -14.42
C PRO A 469 -5.93 -12.16 -15.31
N TRP A 470 -5.49 -13.37 -14.99
CA TRP A 470 -4.55 -14.17 -15.79
C TRP A 470 -5.17 -15.54 -16.08
N SER A 471 -5.26 -15.94 -17.36
CA SER A 471 -5.69 -17.30 -17.70
C SER A 471 -4.49 -18.20 -17.99
N GLY A 472 -4.04 -18.93 -16.98
CA GLY A 472 -3.26 -20.14 -17.16
C GLY A 472 -4.17 -21.36 -17.34
N GLY A 473 -4.88 -21.46 -18.47
CA GLY A 473 -5.34 -22.77 -19.00
C GLY A 473 -6.74 -23.30 -18.66
N SER A 474 -7.73 -22.51 -18.22
CA SER A 474 -9.15 -22.91 -18.35
C SER A 474 -10.10 -21.71 -18.47
N SER A 475 -11.19 -21.92 -19.19
CA SER A 475 -12.11 -20.94 -19.78
C SER A 475 -12.82 -20.04 -18.76
N LEU A 476 -12.29 -18.84 -18.51
CA LEU A 476 -12.96 -17.53 -18.60
C LEU A 476 -12.06 -16.39 -18.07
N LEU A 477 -11.90 -15.35 -18.91
CA LEU A 477 -11.38 -13.99 -18.71
C LEU A 477 -9.85 -13.77 -18.52
N GLN A 478 -9.25 -13.25 -19.60
CA GLN A 478 -7.87 -12.80 -19.76
C GLN A 478 -7.77 -11.28 -19.51
N CYS A 479 -6.67 -10.79 -18.92
CA CYS A 479 -6.13 -9.49 -19.33
C CYS A 479 -5.39 -9.71 -20.67
N GLU A 480 -6.15 -9.83 -21.76
CA GLU A 480 -5.63 -9.99 -23.14
C GLU A 480 -4.67 -8.87 -23.50
N ARG A 481 -4.99 -7.66 -23.02
CA ARG A 481 -4.29 -6.43 -23.35
C ARG A 481 -4.33 -5.49 -22.16
N LEU A 482 -3.17 -5.10 -21.67
CA LEU A 482 -2.96 -4.05 -20.68
C LEU A 482 -2.43 -2.79 -21.39
N VAL A 483 -3.21 -1.72 -21.43
CA VAL A 483 -2.78 -0.43 -22.02
C VAL A 483 -2.42 0.54 -20.91
N ILE A 484 -1.19 1.06 -20.93
CA ILE A 484 -0.65 1.98 -19.95
C ILE A 484 -0.43 3.32 -20.64
N THR A 485 -1.27 4.31 -20.30
CA THR A 485 -1.20 5.70 -20.79
C THR A 485 -0.71 6.69 -19.74
N ASN A 486 -0.69 6.28 -18.47
CA ASN A 486 -0.23 7.05 -17.32
C ASN A 486 0.88 6.27 -16.58
N GLU A 487 1.05 6.50 -15.28
CA GLU A 487 2.01 5.75 -14.47
C GLU A 487 1.35 4.48 -13.89
N MET A 488 2.05 3.34 -13.99
CA MET A 488 1.69 2.08 -13.36
C MET A 488 2.92 1.48 -12.67
N TRP A 489 2.75 0.99 -11.46
CA TRP A 489 3.81 0.34 -10.70
C TRP A 489 3.42 -1.09 -10.38
N LEU A 490 4.29 -2.02 -10.71
CA LEU A 490 4.12 -3.44 -10.44
C LEU A 490 5.25 -3.90 -9.53
N GLY A 491 4.90 -4.46 -8.39
CA GLY A 491 5.78 -5.31 -7.60
C GLY A 491 5.38 -6.78 -7.72
N ASN A 492 6.29 -7.65 -7.29
CA ASN A 492 6.14 -9.10 -7.26
C ASN A 492 6.05 -9.75 -8.66
N SER A 493 6.05 -11.09 -8.72
CA SER A 493 5.97 -11.78 -10.01
C SER A 493 4.56 -11.72 -10.59
N GLN A 494 4.44 -11.33 -11.85
CA GLN A 494 3.18 -11.10 -12.55
C GLN A 494 3.24 -11.69 -13.96
N THR A 495 2.09 -12.05 -14.53
CA THR A 495 2.01 -12.53 -15.92
C THR A 495 0.90 -11.79 -16.69
N PHE A 496 1.15 -11.41 -17.94
CA PHE A 496 0.28 -10.57 -18.79
C PHE A 496 0.15 -11.09 -20.24
N GLY A 497 -0.93 -10.76 -20.94
CA GLY A 497 -1.10 -11.10 -22.35
C GLY A 497 -0.24 -10.16 -23.21
N GLU A 498 -0.88 -9.18 -23.82
CA GLU A 498 -0.25 -8.03 -24.46
C GLU A 498 -0.12 -6.87 -23.46
N ILE A 499 1.04 -6.20 -23.44
CA ILE A 499 1.25 -4.94 -22.72
C ILE A 499 1.53 -3.85 -23.75
N ILE A 500 0.80 -2.74 -23.71
CA ILE A 500 1.00 -1.58 -24.57
C ILE A 500 1.30 -0.38 -23.68
N VAL A 501 2.52 0.15 -23.72
CA VAL A 501 2.89 1.38 -23.02
C VAL A 501 2.92 2.52 -24.05
N THR A 502 1.96 3.44 -23.99
CA THR A 502 1.75 4.46 -25.05
C THR A 502 1.35 5.81 -24.46
N ASN A 503 1.28 6.87 -25.26
CA ASN A 503 0.82 8.20 -24.86
C ASN A 503 1.55 8.81 -23.63
N GLY A 504 2.84 8.50 -23.43
CA GLY A 504 3.60 8.99 -22.28
C GLY A 504 3.52 8.09 -21.04
N GLY A 505 2.92 6.91 -21.17
CA GLY A 505 2.78 5.94 -20.09
C GLY A 505 4.13 5.48 -19.53
N LYS A 506 4.17 5.24 -18.22
CA LYS A 506 5.35 4.74 -17.51
C LYS A 506 5.01 3.48 -16.72
N LEU A 507 5.70 2.38 -17.00
CA LEU A 507 5.56 1.14 -16.27
C LEU A 507 6.79 0.89 -15.40
N TYR A 508 6.62 0.82 -14.09
CA TYR A 508 7.70 0.53 -13.15
C TYR A 508 7.64 -0.94 -12.71
N LEU A 509 8.75 -1.65 -12.83
CA LEU A 509 8.91 -3.05 -12.44
C LEU A 509 9.81 -3.13 -11.19
N ASP A 510 9.23 -3.44 -10.02
CA ASP A 510 9.92 -3.51 -8.72
C ASP A 510 10.16 -4.95 -8.27
N ALA A 511 11.44 -5.33 -8.20
CA ALA A 511 11.87 -6.68 -7.85
C ALA A 511 11.96 -6.87 -6.32
N ASN A 512 10.86 -7.27 -5.66
CA ASN A 512 10.76 -7.29 -4.19
C ASN A 512 10.57 -8.70 -3.53
N GLU A 513 10.48 -9.80 -4.29
CA GLU A 513 10.41 -11.21 -3.79
C GLU A 513 11.30 -12.17 -4.63
N GLU A 514 11.46 -13.44 -4.23
CA GLU A 514 12.44 -14.39 -4.81
C GLU A 514 12.37 -14.54 -6.34
N SER A 515 11.17 -14.56 -6.94
CA SER A 515 11.00 -14.89 -8.37
C SER A 515 11.18 -13.71 -9.34
N ARG A 516 10.97 -12.45 -8.92
CA ARG A 516 11.26 -11.17 -9.68
C ARG A 516 10.85 -11.14 -11.16
N LEU A 517 9.90 -11.98 -11.56
CA LEU A 517 9.64 -12.30 -12.95
C LEU A 517 8.33 -11.65 -13.37
N PHE A 518 8.44 -10.69 -14.29
CA PHE A 518 7.32 -10.14 -15.03
C PHE A 518 7.30 -10.85 -16.37
N SER A 519 6.23 -11.60 -16.63
CA SER A 519 6.08 -12.36 -17.88
C SER A 519 4.94 -11.77 -18.71
N CYS A 520 5.08 -11.76 -20.04
CA CYS A 520 4.04 -11.34 -20.97
C CYS A 520 4.04 -12.24 -22.22
N GLU A 521 2.99 -12.19 -23.03
CA GLU A 521 3.07 -12.69 -24.42
C GLU A 521 3.78 -11.65 -25.29
N THR A 522 3.32 -10.40 -25.27
CA THR A 522 3.97 -9.30 -25.98
C THR A 522 4.03 -8.04 -25.12
N ILE A 523 5.04 -7.21 -25.36
CA ILE A 523 5.10 -5.85 -24.84
C ILE A 523 5.55 -4.88 -25.94
N ASP A 524 4.79 -3.81 -26.14
CA ASP A 524 5.05 -2.74 -27.10
C ASP A 524 5.17 -1.40 -26.36
N ILE A 525 6.33 -0.76 -26.48
CA ILE A 525 6.65 0.52 -25.81
C ILE A 525 6.79 1.59 -26.88
N TYR A 526 5.79 2.47 -26.97
CA TYR A 526 5.68 3.51 -28.00
C TYR A 526 6.39 4.81 -27.63
N ALA A 527 6.46 5.73 -28.59
CA ALA A 527 7.09 7.03 -28.44
C ALA A 527 6.60 7.81 -27.20
N GLY A 528 7.54 8.34 -26.42
CA GLY A 528 7.29 9.10 -25.19
C GLY A 528 7.00 8.23 -23.96
N SER A 529 6.80 6.92 -24.14
CA SER A 529 6.54 5.97 -23.07
C SER A 529 7.80 5.27 -22.58
N ARG A 530 7.75 4.72 -21.36
CA ARG A 530 8.92 4.15 -20.71
C ARG A 530 8.61 2.98 -19.78
N VAL A 531 9.47 1.97 -19.76
CA VAL A 531 9.47 0.89 -18.75
C VAL A 531 10.71 1.03 -17.89
N VAL A 532 10.55 1.10 -16.57
CA VAL A 532 11.60 1.38 -15.60
C VAL A 532 11.84 0.17 -14.71
N PHE A 533 13.08 -0.33 -14.68
CA PHE A 533 13.49 -1.47 -13.88
C PHE A 533 14.08 -0.99 -12.55
N LEU A 534 13.36 -1.29 -11.47
CA LEU A 534 13.75 -0.90 -10.12
C LEU A 534 14.53 -2.06 -9.47
N GLY A 535 15.80 -1.81 -9.15
CA GLY A 535 16.66 -2.81 -8.51
C GLY A 535 16.46 -2.92 -6.99
N ASP A 536 16.67 -4.12 -6.45
CA ASP A 536 16.86 -4.35 -5.02
C ASP A 536 18.36 -4.48 -4.71
N ARG A 537 18.88 -3.54 -3.93
CA ARG A 537 20.30 -3.43 -3.58
C ARG A 537 20.72 -4.38 -2.46
N GLU A 538 19.76 -4.86 -1.66
CA GLU A 538 20.03 -5.71 -0.50
C GLU A 538 19.97 -7.19 -0.84
N GLN A 539 19.34 -7.54 -1.96
CA GLN A 539 19.25 -8.91 -2.41
C GLN A 539 20.63 -9.48 -2.75
N ILE A 540 20.97 -10.60 -2.09
CA ILE A 540 22.20 -11.33 -2.38
C ILE A 540 22.12 -11.90 -3.80
N ASN A 541 23.01 -11.42 -4.65
CA ASN A 541 23.15 -11.86 -6.02
C ASN A 541 24.31 -12.83 -6.17
N GLU A 542 24.09 -14.06 -5.71
CA GLU A 542 25.07 -15.15 -5.78
C GLU A 542 25.55 -15.43 -7.21
N GLU A 543 24.68 -15.29 -8.23
CA GLU A 543 25.05 -15.42 -9.65
C GLU A 543 26.13 -14.42 -10.09
N SER A 544 26.15 -13.24 -9.46
CA SER A 544 27.18 -12.22 -9.66
C SER A 544 28.33 -12.32 -8.65
N GLY A 545 28.35 -13.33 -7.77
CA GLY A 545 29.33 -13.49 -6.69
C GLY A 545 29.03 -12.67 -5.43
N GLY A 546 27.80 -12.17 -5.28
CA GLY A 546 27.37 -11.42 -4.10
C GLY A 546 27.26 -12.31 -2.87
N VAL A 547 27.56 -11.74 -1.70
CA VAL A 547 27.53 -12.42 -0.39
C VAL A 547 26.87 -11.54 0.65
N ALA A 548 26.57 -12.10 1.84
CA ALA A 548 26.12 -11.30 2.97
C ALA A 548 27.17 -10.19 3.31
N GLY A 549 26.73 -8.94 3.33
CA GLY A 549 27.59 -7.75 3.51
C GLY A 549 27.98 -7.04 2.21
N THR A 550 28.08 -7.77 1.09
CA THR A 550 28.36 -7.23 -0.24
C THR A 550 27.41 -7.90 -1.25
N PRO A 551 26.11 -7.57 -1.23
CA PRO A 551 25.08 -8.36 -1.90
C PRO A 551 25.09 -8.28 -3.43
N HIS A 552 25.77 -7.30 -4.03
CA HIS A 552 25.77 -6.98 -5.47
C HIS A 552 24.41 -6.54 -6.05
N GLY A 553 23.30 -6.74 -5.33
CA GLY A 553 21.97 -6.30 -5.73
C GLY A 553 21.47 -6.98 -7.01
N ARG A 554 20.18 -6.84 -7.29
CA ARG A 554 19.53 -7.44 -8.47
C ARG A 554 18.50 -6.52 -9.09
N GLY A 555 18.29 -6.65 -10.40
CA GLY A 555 17.20 -6.03 -11.13
C GLY A 555 15.97 -6.93 -11.30
N ALA A 556 14.92 -6.36 -11.87
CA ALA A 556 13.73 -7.09 -12.34
C ALA A 556 14.02 -7.87 -13.64
N ILE A 557 13.23 -8.92 -13.89
CA ILE A 557 13.30 -9.72 -15.13
C ILE A 557 11.99 -9.52 -15.89
N LEU A 558 12.09 -9.09 -17.16
CA LEU A 558 10.96 -9.06 -18.08
C LEU A 558 11.12 -10.18 -19.12
N ARG A 559 10.14 -11.07 -19.16
CA ARG A 559 10.04 -12.16 -20.12
C ARG A 559 8.85 -11.92 -21.03
N GLY A 560 9.03 -12.02 -22.34
CA GLY A 560 7.97 -11.91 -23.35
C GLY A 560 8.23 -12.89 -24.48
N LYS A 561 7.23 -13.30 -25.26
CA LYS A 561 7.54 -13.90 -26.57
C LYS A 561 8.14 -12.84 -27.48
N LYS A 562 7.53 -11.66 -27.52
CA LYS A 562 8.04 -10.49 -28.23
C LYS A 562 8.16 -9.28 -27.31
N ILE A 563 9.30 -8.60 -27.38
CA ILE A 563 9.55 -7.34 -26.68
C ILE A 563 9.87 -6.30 -27.76
N ARG A 564 9.08 -5.22 -27.87
CA ARG A 564 9.30 -4.16 -28.85
C ARG A 564 9.45 -2.81 -28.16
N VAL A 565 10.60 -2.19 -28.38
CA VAL A 565 10.87 -0.80 -28.00
C VAL A 565 10.85 0.01 -29.28
N HIS A 566 9.73 0.66 -29.58
CA HIS A 566 9.57 1.46 -30.79
C HIS A 566 10.40 2.74 -30.69
N THR A 567 10.66 3.39 -31.83
CA THR A 567 11.36 4.68 -31.87
C THR A 567 10.73 5.69 -30.91
N GLY A 568 11.56 6.28 -30.04
CA GLY A 568 11.13 7.23 -29.00
C GLY A 568 10.53 6.59 -27.73
N GLY A 569 10.35 5.27 -27.70
CA GLY A 569 10.06 4.50 -26.49
C GLY A 569 11.34 4.12 -25.75
N ALA A 570 11.22 3.83 -24.45
CA ALA A 570 12.38 3.51 -23.62
C ALA A 570 12.17 2.34 -22.64
N ILE A 571 13.21 1.53 -22.45
CA ILE A 571 13.39 0.68 -21.27
C ILE A 571 14.62 1.22 -20.54
N ASP A 572 14.56 1.42 -19.23
CA ASP A 572 15.76 1.83 -18.53
C ASP A 572 15.84 1.40 -17.06
N ALA A 573 17.05 1.57 -16.53
CA ALA A 573 17.38 1.49 -15.12
C ALA A 573 18.37 2.61 -14.73
N ASP A 574 18.30 3.78 -15.36
CA ASP A 574 19.28 4.86 -15.19
C ASP A 574 19.26 5.40 -13.76
N MET A 575 20.43 5.50 -13.13
CA MET A 575 20.58 5.93 -11.72
C MET A 575 19.84 5.05 -10.69
N LEU A 576 19.43 3.83 -11.06
CA LEU A 576 18.70 2.89 -10.20
C LEU A 576 19.57 1.77 -9.61
N GLY A 577 20.90 1.89 -9.73
CA GLY A 577 21.90 1.04 -9.10
C GLY A 577 22.15 1.37 -7.64
N PHE A 578 23.32 1.05 -7.09
CA PHE A 578 23.68 1.37 -5.71
C PHE A 578 23.76 2.89 -5.45
N PRO A 579 23.48 3.33 -4.21
CA PRO A 579 23.46 4.74 -3.82
C PRO A 579 24.86 5.34 -3.80
N ILE A 580 24.96 6.65 -3.53
CA ILE A 580 26.25 7.31 -3.30
C ILE A 580 26.96 6.59 -2.13
N LEU A 581 28.27 6.37 -2.22
CA LEU A 581 29.06 5.55 -1.28
C LEU A 581 28.67 4.06 -1.21
N GLY A 582 27.71 3.62 -2.01
CA GLY A 582 27.19 2.27 -2.01
C GLY A 582 27.69 1.46 -3.20
N GLY A 583 27.78 0.16 -2.97
CA GLY A 583 28.12 -0.82 -3.99
C GLY A 583 29.56 -1.35 -3.87
N PRO A 584 29.83 -2.55 -4.39
CA PRO A 584 31.15 -3.20 -4.27
C PRO A 584 32.28 -2.41 -4.93
N GLY A 585 31.97 -1.62 -5.95
CA GLY A 585 32.91 -0.76 -6.67
C GLY A 585 32.74 0.73 -6.34
N ALA A 586 32.21 1.09 -5.17
CA ALA A 586 32.01 2.49 -4.79
C ALA A 586 33.35 3.26 -4.79
N GLY A 587 33.33 4.48 -5.32
CA GLY A 587 34.50 5.36 -5.33
C GLY A 587 34.88 5.86 -3.92
N ALA A 588 36.17 5.95 -3.63
CA ALA A 588 36.63 6.56 -2.37
C ALA A 588 36.46 8.10 -2.40
N GLY A 589 36.18 8.71 -1.26
CA GLY A 589 36.20 10.18 -1.11
C GLY A 589 37.63 10.71 -0.95
N GLY A 590 37.97 11.79 -1.66
CA GLY A 590 39.22 12.54 -1.42
C GLY A 590 39.19 13.30 -0.09
N ALA A 591 40.36 13.70 0.41
CA ALA A 591 40.45 14.55 1.59
C ALA A 591 39.69 15.88 1.36
N ASN A 592 38.93 16.31 2.36
CA ASN A 592 38.18 17.58 2.33
C ASN A 592 37.12 17.70 1.21
N ASN A 593 36.51 16.58 0.80
CA ASN A 593 35.47 16.51 -0.26
C ASN A 593 35.95 16.97 -1.65
N ASN A 594 37.26 16.98 -1.90
CA ASN A 594 37.84 17.48 -3.13
C ASN A 594 38.54 16.34 -3.89
N GLY A 595 38.13 16.09 -5.13
CA GLY A 595 38.72 15.05 -5.99
C GLY A 595 38.34 13.61 -5.66
N GLY A 596 37.03 13.35 -5.53
CA GLY A 596 36.50 12.00 -5.36
C GLY A 596 36.88 11.07 -6.52
N ARG A 597 37.01 9.78 -6.22
CA ARG A 597 37.31 8.76 -7.22
C ARG A 597 36.03 8.25 -7.87
N GLY A 598 36.07 7.95 -9.17
CA GLY A 598 34.96 7.35 -9.89
C GLY A 598 34.61 5.96 -9.36
N ALA A 599 33.34 5.58 -9.46
CA ALA A 599 32.88 4.23 -9.14
C ALA A 599 33.19 3.26 -10.28
N GLY A 600 33.37 1.98 -9.98
CA GLY A 600 33.60 0.91 -10.96
C GLY A 600 32.46 -0.11 -10.99
N TYR A 601 32.32 -0.84 -12.10
CA TYR A 601 31.50 -2.06 -12.19
C TYR A 601 31.95 -2.95 -13.36
N GLY A 602 31.64 -2.53 -14.59
CA GLY A 602 32.06 -3.18 -15.82
C GLY A 602 33.50 -2.85 -16.16
N GLY A 603 33.81 -1.55 -16.12
CA GLY A 603 35.16 -0.98 -16.10
C GLY A 603 35.51 -0.39 -14.74
N VAL A 604 36.80 -0.13 -14.53
CA VAL A 604 37.28 0.57 -13.32
C VAL A 604 36.92 2.05 -13.37
N GLY A 605 36.70 2.64 -12.19
CA GLY A 605 36.49 4.09 -12.09
C GLY A 605 37.79 4.88 -12.28
N GLY A 606 37.67 6.15 -12.67
CA GLY A 606 38.83 7.04 -12.81
C GLY A 606 39.30 7.64 -11.48
N ASP A 607 40.53 8.11 -11.46
CA ASP A 607 41.12 8.83 -10.33
C ASP A 607 40.66 10.30 -10.24
N GLY A 608 40.76 10.86 -9.04
CA GLY A 608 40.61 12.29 -8.80
C GLY A 608 41.96 13.01 -8.62
N LYS A 609 41.92 14.33 -8.42
CA LYS A 609 43.10 15.18 -8.20
C LYS A 609 43.86 14.91 -6.90
N ASP A 610 43.28 14.14 -5.98
CA ASP A 610 43.91 13.84 -4.68
C ASP A 610 44.97 12.75 -4.84
N VAL A 611 46.23 13.19 -4.85
CA VAL A 611 47.41 12.33 -5.06
C VAL A 611 47.68 11.32 -3.93
N THR A 612 47.03 11.47 -2.78
CA THR A 612 47.17 10.53 -1.66
C THR A 612 46.42 9.22 -1.88
N LEU A 613 45.61 9.15 -2.94
CA LEU A 613 44.58 8.16 -3.12
C LEU A 613 44.37 7.85 -4.63
N ARG A 614 45.12 6.88 -5.19
CA ARG A 614 45.27 6.63 -6.65
C ARG A 614 44.56 5.39 -7.24
N THR A 615 43.36 5.03 -6.79
CA THR A 615 42.65 3.89 -7.42
C THR A 615 41.14 4.08 -7.42
N GLY A 616 40.53 4.20 -8.59
CA GLY A 616 39.08 4.23 -8.72
C GLY A 616 38.39 2.94 -8.25
N GLY A 617 37.06 2.94 -8.32
CA GLY A 617 36.25 1.78 -7.95
C GLY A 617 36.60 0.54 -8.80
N ALA A 618 36.63 -0.63 -8.15
CA ALA A 618 36.94 -1.90 -8.81
C ALA A 618 35.76 -2.45 -9.61
N THR A 619 36.05 -3.35 -10.54
CA THR A 619 35.04 -4.15 -11.26
C THR A 619 34.53 -5.31 -10.40
N TYR A 620 33.29 -5.74 -10.61
CA TYR A 620 32.71 -6.93 -9.95
C TYR A 620 31.63 -7.57 -10.83
N GLY A 621 31.08 -8.71 -10.40
CA GLY A 621 30.10 -9.46 -11.18
C GLY A 621 30.72 -10.28 -12.31
N THR A 622 29.88 -11.02 -13.02
CA THR A 622 30.33 -11.81 -14.17
C THR A 622 30.18 -11.01 -15.47
N ASN A 623 31.04 -11.30 -16.46
CA ASN A 623 30.96 -10.68 -17.78
C ASN A 623 29.93 -11.33 -18.70
N ILE A 624 29.54 -12.58 -18.41
CA ILE A 624 28.62 -13.35 -19.25
C ILE A 624 27.18 -13.20 -18.74
N TRP A 625 26.98 -13.13 -17.43
CA TRP A 625 25.66 -12.99 -16.79
C TRP A 625 25.61 -11.71 -15.94
N PRO A 626 25.61 -10.52 -16.58
CA PRO A 626 25.54 -9.26 -15.86
C PRO A 626 24.12 -9.09 -15.30
N THR A 627 23.97 -9.28 -13.98
CA THR A 627 22.70 -9.11 -13.26
C THR A 627 22.84 -8.20 -12.04
N ALA A 628 24.04 -7.68 -11.79
CA ALA A 628 24.35 -6.86 -10.63
C ALA A 628 24.07 -5.38 -10.90
N LEU A 629 23.75 -4.64 -9.85
CA LEU A 629 23.59 -3.19 -9.93
C LEU A 629 24.96 -2.51 -10.05
N GLY A 630 25.04 -1.39 -10.75
CA GLY A 630 26.22 -0.50 -10.80
C GLY A 630 26.44 0.26 -9.50
N SER A 631 27.67 0.68 -9.22
CA SER A 631 28.07 1.36 -7.98
C SER A 631 27.91 2.88 -8.04
N GLY A 632 27.54 3.50 -6.92
CA GLY A 632 27.41 4.96 -6.83
C GLY A 632 28.75 5.67 -6.60
N GLY A 633 28.78 6.96 -6.93
CA GLY A 633 29.97 7.80 -6.77
C GLY A 633 30.43 7.91 -5.30
N GLY A 634 31.68 8.36 -5.11
CA GLY A 634 32.30 8.58 -3.79
C GLY A 634 31.78 9.79 -3.01
N ARG A 635 32.41 10.04 -1.84
CA ARG A 635 31.95 10.91 -0.72
C ARG A 635 31.80 12.38 -1.10
N ASN A 636 30.72 12.72 -1.81
CA ASN A 636 30.33 14.09 -2.10
C ASN A 636 28.79 14.16 -2.30
N VAL A 637 28.15 15.20 -1.75
CA VAL A 637 26.71 15.48 -1.95
C VAL A 637 26.33 15.74 -3.41
N PHE A 638 27.32 16.00 -4.27
CA PHE A 638 27.14 16.20 -5.71
C PHE A 638 27.28 14.93 -6.54
N SER A 639 27.68 13.80 -5.95
CA SER A 639 27.73 12.49 -6.61
C SER A 639 26.32 11.94 -6.86
N ARG A 640 26.20 10.86 -7.63
CA ARG A 640 24.91 10.21 -7.94
C ARG A 640 25.00 8.68 -7.82
N PRO A 641 23.87 7.95 -7.83
CA PRO A 641 23.84 6.49 -7.88
C PRO A 641 24.35 5.91 -9.19
N GLY A 642 24.75 4.64 -9.15
CA GLY A 642 25.11 3.85 -10.32
C GLY A 642 23.89 3.46 -11.17
N GLY A 643 24.14 2.87 -12.33
CA GLY A 643 23.09 2.29 -13.19
C GLY A 643 22.48 1.03 -12.60
N GLY A 644 21.19 0.78 -12.85
CA GLY A 644 20.48 -0.41 -12.38
C GLY A 644 20.77 -1.65 -13.23
N ALA A 645 19.96 -2.71 -13.06
CA ALA A 645 20.11 -3.95 -13.82
C ALA A 645 18.82 -4.27 -14.59
N ILE A 646 18.97 -4.58 -15.87
CA ILE A 646 17.89 -4.97 -16.77
C ILE A 646 18.15 -6.40 -17.24
N THR A 647 17.18 -7.29 -17.06
CA THR A 647 17.18 -8.61 -17.72
C THR A 647 15.96 -8.72 -18.62
N LEU A 648 16.19 -8.86 -19.92
CA LEU A 648 15.17 -9.11 -20.94
C LEU A 648 15.28 -10.53 -21.46
N ILE A 649 14.16 -11.26 -21.48
CA ILE A 649 14.04 -12.59 -22.06
C ILE A 649 12.94 -12.54 -23.13
N ALA A 650 13.34 -12.37 -24.39
CA ALA A 650 12.44 -12.44 -25.54
C ALA A 650 12.48 -13.86 -26.13
N GLU A 651 11.43 -14.66 -25.99
CA GLU A 651 11.48 -16.06 -26.43
C GLU A 651 11.61 -16.18 -27.95
N ASP A 652 10.98 -15.27 -28.68
CA ASP A 652 11.03 -15.18 -30.14
C ASP A 652 11.89 -13.99 -30.57
N GLU A 653 11.52 -12.76 -30.22
CA GLU A 653 12.07 -11.56 -30.86
C GLU A 653 12.15 -10.35 -29.92
N LEU A 654 13.30 -9.68 -29.91
CA LEU A 654 13.49 -8.34 -29.37
C LEU A 654 13.65 -7.35 -30.55
N VAL A 655 12.73 -6.39 -30.67
CA VAL A 655 12.87 -5.24 -31.58
C VAL A 655 13.26 -4.01 -30.75
N ALA A 656 14.43 -3.43 -31.01
CA ALA A 656 15.00 -2.33 -30.23
C ALA A 656 15.27 -1.09 -31.10
N ASP A 657 14.21 -0.46 -31.62
CA ASP A 657 14.27 0.81 -32.37
C ASP A 657 14.38 2.05 -31.44
N GLY A 658 14.02 1.87 -30.17
CA GLY A 658 14.08 2.90 -29.14
C GLY A 658 15.34 2.84 -28.28
N VAL A 659 15.19 3.12 -26.99
CA VAL A 659 16.30 3.30 -26.05
C VAL A 659 16.24 2.24 -24.95
N ILE A 660 17.33 1.50 -24.71
CA ILE A 660 17.48 0.55 -23.60
C ILE A 660 18.71 0.94 -22.76
N THR A 661 18.54 1.46 -21.54
CA THR A 661 19.67 2.06 -20.81
C THR A 661 19.80 1.69 -19.34
N SER A 662 21.03 1.55 -18.85
CA SER A 662 21.34 1.41 -17.42
C SER A 662 22.52 2.29 -17.04
N ASN A 663 22.44 3.57 -17.37
CA ASN A 663 23.53 4.53 -17.20
C ASN A 663 23.70 4.97 -15.74
N GLY A 664 24.94 5.23 -15.35
CA GLY A 664 25.30 5.86 -14.08
C GLY A 664 24.89 7.32 -14.03
N GLY A 665 24.57 7.83 -12.84
CA GLY A 665 24.12 9.20 -12.67
C GLY A 665 25.22 10.25 -12.83
N VAL A 666 24.91 11.31 -13.58
CA VAL A 666 25.83 12.43 -13.82
C VAL A 666 25.92 13.34 -12.59
N PRO A 667 27.11 13.52 -11.98
CA PRO A 667 27.29 14.41 -10.84
C PRO A 667 26.96 15.87 -11.18
N SER A 668 26.45 16.62 -10.20
CA SER A 668 26.03 18.01 -10.39
C SER A 668 27.17 19.03 -10.28
N SER A 669 28.41 18.59 -10.02
CA SER A 669 29.59 19.46 -9.99
C SER A 669 30.87 18.72 -10.37
N GLY A 670 31.90 19.47 -10.75
CA GLY A 670 33.25 18.95 -11.06
C GLY A 670 33.99 18.33 -9.87
N SER A 671 33.42 18.38 -8.66
CA SER A 671 33.94 17.74 -7.45
C SER A 671 33.18 16.46 -7.08
N GLY A 672 32.02 16.21 -7.71
CA GLY A 672 31.30 14.94 -7.61
C GLY A 672 31.94 13.91 -8.52
N SER A 673 32.20 12.72 -7.99
CA SER A 673 32.75 11.60 -8.77
C SER A 673 31.68 10.94 -9.63
N GLY A 674 32.07 10.44 -10.80
CA GLY A 674 31.18 9.69 -11.67
C GLY A 674 30.75 8.36 -11.08
N ALA A 675 29.46 8.04 -11.19
CA ALA A 675 28.90 6.74 -10.87
C ALA A 675 29.10 5.74 -12.03
N SER A 676 29.14 4.43 -11.75
CA SER A 676 29.34 3.43 -12.81
C SER A 676 28.04 3.08 -13.53
N GLY A 677 28.19 2.61 -14.77
CA GLY A 677 27.10 1.99 -15.52
C GLY A 677 26.59 0.71 -14.84
N GLY A 678 25.40 0.27 -15.24
CA GLY A 678 24.70 -0.89 -14.70
C GLY A 678 24.86 -2.15 -15.53
N SER A 679 23.90 -3.07 -15.40
CA SER A 679 23.83 -4.32 -16.17
C SER A 679 22.71 -4.29 -17.20
N ILE A 680 22.95 -4.83 -18.39
CA ILE A 680 21.92 -5.19 -19.36
C ILE A 680 22.20 -6.62 -19.82
N LEU A 681 21.28 -7.54 -19.55
CA LEU A 681 21.29 -8.90 -20.05
C LEU A 681 20.09 -9.11 -20.97
N ILE A 682 20.36 -9.38 -22.24
CA ILE A 682 19.35 -9.72 -23.24
C ILE A 682 19.52 -11.18 -23.63
N VAL A 683 18.44 -11.95 -23.52
CA VAL A 683 18.33 -13.31 -24.05
C VAL A 683 17.17 -13.28 -25.05
N ALA A 684 17.45 -13.51 -26.32
CA ALA A 684 16.45 -13.42 -27.38
C ALA A 684 16.53 -14.59 -28.38
N GLY A 685 15.44 -14.89 -29.09
CA GLY A 685 15.55 -15.66 -30.33
C GLY A 685 16.29 -14.84 -31.38
N ASP A 686 15.68 -13.72 -31.78
CA ASP A 686 16.25 -12.72 -32.67
C ASP A 686 16.34 -11.34 -32.00
N VAL A 687 17.33 -10.53 -32.41
CA VAL A 687 17.50 -9.12 -31.96
C VAL A 687 17.61 -8.24 -33.20
N THR A 688 16.65 -7.33 -33.39
CA THR A 688 16.57 -6.42 -34.54
C THR A 688 16.35 -4.97 -34.12
N GLY A 689 16.53 -4.03 -35.05
CA GLY A 689 16.24 -2.60 -34.86
C GLY A 689 17.47 -1.70 -35.03
N ASP A 690 17.28 -0.39 -34.84
CA ASP A 690 18.28 0.66 -35.07
C ASP A 690 18.51 1.59 -33.87
N GLY A 691 17.99 1.22 -32.71
CA GLY A 691 18.02 2.01 -31.49
C GLY A 691 19.35 1.98 -30.73
N THR A 692 19.30 2.29 -29.42
CA THR A 692 20.50 2.38 -28.57
C THR A 692 20.38 1.50 -27.33
N ILE A 693 21.42 0.72 -27.04
CA ILE A 693 21.55 -0.11 -25.84
C ILE A 693 22.79 0.33 -25.08
N THR A 694 22.62 1.01 -23.93
CA THR A 694 23.78 1.63 -23.23
C THR A 694 23.84 1.38 -21.73
N ALA A 695 25.04 1.08 -21.23
CA ALA A 695 25.34 0.97 -19.80
C ALA A 695 26.59 1.81 -19.48
N ARG A 696 26.48 3.13 -19.59
CA ARG A 696 27.61 4.06 -19.51
C ARG A 696 27.91 4.51 -18.08
N GLY A 697 29.19 4.69 -17.80
CA GLY A 697 29.65 5.42 -16.63
C GLY A 697 29.41 6.93 -16.76
N ALA A 698 29.31 7.62 -15.64
CA ALA A 698 28.97 9.03 -15.62
C ALA A 698 30.18 9.95 -15.86
N ASN A 699 30.00 10.93 -16.74
CA ASN A 699 30.94 12.03 -16.97
C ASN A 699 30.93 13.03 -15.80
N VAL A 700 32.09 13.57 -15.45
CA VAL A 700 32.25 14.69 -14.52
C VAL A 700 32.44 15.98 -15.34
N GLY A 701 31.41 16.84 -15.36
CA GLY A 701 31.44 18.07 -16.16
C GLY A 701 32.31 19.19 -15.56
N GLY A 702 32.62 20.20 -16.38
CA GLY A 702 33.34 21.42 -15.98
C GLY A 702 34.86 21.28 -16.02
N ASN A 703 35.57 21.80 -15.01
CA ASN A 703 36.99 21.52 -14.77
C ASN A 703 37.08 20.40 -13.71
N PRO A 704 37.00 19.13 -14.12
CA PRO A 704 36.79 18.02 -13.21
C PRO A 704 37.98 17.89 -12.27
N SER A 705 37.70 17.81 -10.99
CA SER A 705 38.65 17.41 -9.97
C SER A 705 38.50 15.95 -9.59
N ALA A 706 37.35 15.35 -9.92
CA ALA A 706 36.98 13.98 -9.58
C ALA A 706 37.05 13.06 -10.80
N GLY A 707 37.21 11.77 -10.56
CA GLY A 707 37.28 10.75 -11.61
C GLY A 707 35.92 10.41 -12.21
N GLY A 708 35.92 10.05 -13.50
CA GLY A 708 34.74 9.55 -14.22
C GLY A 708 34.35 8.15 -13.76
N GLY A 709 33.08 7.78 -13.95
CA GLY A 709 32.61 6.44 -13.58
C GLY A 709 33.00 5.40 -14.62
N GLY A 710 33.34 4.18 -14.19
CA GLY A 710 33.59 3.07 -15.09
C GLY A 710 32.32 2.64 -15.85
N GLY A 711 32.50 2.10 -17.06
CA GLY A 711 31.41 1.55 -17.84
C GLY A 711 30.70 0.36 -17.17
N GLY A 712 29.50 0.04 -17.64
CA GLY A 712 28.68 -1.08 -17.17
C GLY A 712 28.96 -2.39 -17.89
N LYS A 713 28.03 -3.35 -17.82
CA LYS A 713 28.15 -4.63 -18.54
C LYS A 713 26.91 -4.90 -19.37
N ILE A 714 27.10 -5.24 -20.63
CA ILE A 714 26.05 -5.61 -21.57
C ILE A 714 26.36 -6.99 -22.14
N THR A 715 25.43 -7.93 -22.00
CA THR A 715 25.49 -9.21 -22.70
C THR A 715 24.24 -9.43 -23.51
N VAL A 716 24.40 -9.81 -24.78
CA VAL A 716 23.32 -10.24 -25.66
C VAL A 716 23.57 -11.68 -26.08
N LEU A 717 22.66 -12.58 -25.71
CA LEU A 717 22.62 -13.97 -26.11
C LEU A 717 21.46 -14.18 -27.07
N TYR A 718 21.73 -14.59 -28.31
CA TYR A 718 20.72 -14.75 -29.37
C TYR A 718 20.85 -16.06 -30.16
N GLY A 719 19.76 -16.53 -30.79
CA GLY A 719 19.67 -17.77 -31.58
C GLY A 719 18.58 -18.74 -31.09
N GLU A 720 18.42 -19.90 -31.75
CA GLU A 720 17.30 -20.84 -31.49
C GLU A 720 17.13 -21.21 -30.00
N THR A 721 16.02 -20.77 -29.43
CA THR A 721 15.66 -20.80 -28.00
C THR A 721 14.91 -22.06 -27.56
N ALA A 722 14.53 -22.96 -28.49
CA ALA A 722 13.56 -24.03 -28.20
C ALA A 722 14.06 -25.18 -27.29
N LEU A 723 15.35 -25.30 -26.98
CA LEU A 723 15.87 -26.38 -26.11
C LEU A 723 17.16 -25.95 -25.39
N LYS A 724 17.11 -25.14 -24.31
CA LYS A 724 18.24 -25.02 -23.34
C LYS A 724 18.03 -24.11 -22.11
N ARG A 725 16.83 -23.61 -21.79
CA ARG A 725 16.61 -22.74 -20.61
C ARG A 725 17.13 -23.33 -19.29
N ASP A 726 16.88 -24.61 -19.03
CA ASP A 726 17.34 -25.29 -17.80
C ASP A 726 18.86 -25.58 -17.80
N LYS A 727 19.50 -25.65 -18.97
CA LYS A 727 20.95 -25.89 -19.07
C LYS A 727 21.76 -24.60 -18.94
N VAL A 728 21.21 -23.51 -19.46
CA VAL A 728 21.79 -22.15 -19.34
C VAL A 728 21.72 -21.65 -17.90
N LEU A 729 20.57 -21.85 -17.22
CA LEU A 729 20.40 -21.51 -15.80
C LEU A 729 21.18 -22.44 -14.85
N ALA A 730 21.54 -23.65 -15.28
CA ALA A 730 22.40 -24.58 -14.54
C ALA A 730 23.91 -24.33 -14.75
N GLY A 731 24.31 -23.24 -15.42
CA GLY A 731 25.72 -22.88 -15.62
C GLY A 731 26.47 -23.72 -16.66
N ARG A 732 25.77 -24.37 -17.61
CA ARG A 732 26.41 -25.07 -18.73
C ARG A 732 26.27 -24.28 -20.04
N LEU A 733 27.41 -23.96 -20.65
CA LEU A 733 27.55 -23.24 -21.91
C LEU A 733 27.77 -24.26 -23.06
N ASP A 734 26.71 -24.83 -23.63
CA ASP A 734 26.85 -25.79 -24.75
C ASP A 734 26.73 -25.08 -26.12
N LEU A 735 27.85 -25.00 -26.87
CA LEU A 735 27.97 -24.49 -28.25
C LEU A 735 27.45 -23.05 -28.46
N VAL A 736 28.05 -22.08 -27.77
CA VAL A 736 27.96 -20.67 -28.15
C VAL A 736 29.28 -20.21 -28.77
N ARG A 737 29.21 -19.29 -29.72
CA ARG A 737 30.40 -18.56 -30.20
C ARG A 737 30.26 -17.08 -29.85
N MET A 738 31.39 -16.45 -29.55
CA MET A 738 31.47 -14.99 -29.54
C MET A 738 31.38 -14.48 -30.98
N VAL A 739 30.71 -13.36 -31.15
CA VAL A 739 30.59 -12.62 -32.42
C VAL A 739 30.94 -11.15 -32.17
N ASP A 740 31.37 -10.45 -33.21
CA ASP A 740 31.81 -9.04 -33.09
C ASP A 740 30.65 -8.04 -33.03
N GLY A 741 29.42 -8.50 -33.34
CA GLY A 741 28.21 -7.69 -33.34
C GLY A 741 26.96 -8.52 -33.67
N LEU A 742 25.81 -7.87 -33.67
CA LEU A 742 24.51 -8.47 -34.00
C LEU A 742 24.21 -8.23 -35.48
N ALA A 743 23.97 -9.29 -36.25
CA ALA A 743 23.86 -9.19 -37.71
C ALA A 743 22.66 -8.38 -38.20
N ASP A 744 21.55 -8.40 -37.46
CA ASP A 744 20.27 -7.79 -37.84
C ASP A 744 19.90 -6.56 -36.98
N PHE A 745 20.86 -6.05 -36.20
CA PHE A 745 20.71 -4.84 -35.39
C PHE A 745 21.73 -3.79 -35.84
N GLU A 746 21.22 -2.69 -36.40
CA GLU A 746 22.00 -1.60 -36.99
C GLU A 746 22.25 -0.44 -35.99
N GLY A 747 21.80 -0.61 -34.75
CA GLY A 747 21.89 0.40 -33.69
C GLY A 747 23.21 0.40 -32.92
N GLU A 748 23.27 1.20 -31.85
CA GLU A 748 24.45 1.34 -31.00
C GLU A 748 24.36 0.45 -29.75
N VAL A 749 25.38 -0.36 -29.47
CA VAL A 749 25.55 -1.06 -28.18
C VAL A 749 26.83 -0.57 -27.50
N THR A 750 26.74 0.08 -26.34
CA THR A 750 27.91 0.71 -25.71
C THR A 750 27.89 0.71 -24.19
N ALA A 751 29.00 0.25 -23.60
CA ALA A 751 29.26 0.32 -22.15
C ALA A 751 30.41 1.30 -21.85
N ALA A 752 30.39 2.52 -22.41
CA ALA A 752 31.52 3.45 -22.31
C ALA A 752 31.79 3.96 -20.89
N ALA A 753 33.06 4.27 -20.62
CA ALA A 753 33.49 4.99 -19.43
C ALA A 753 33.02 6.44 -19.44
N GLY A 754 32.86 6.98 -18.23
CA GLY A 754 32.71 8.41 -18.02
C GLY A 754 34.06 9.13 -18.05
N VAL A 755 34.09 10.34 -18.59
CA VAL A 755 35.25 11.24 -18.57
C VAL A 755 35.30 11.99 -17.23
N GLY A 756 36.49 12.14 -16.65
CA GLY A 756 36.69 12.94 -15.44
C GLY A 756 38.06 13.61 -15.42
N TYR A 757 38.66 13.70 -14.23
CA TYR A 757 39.98 14.31 -14.06
C TYR A 757 41.07 13.55 -14.83
N THR A 758 41.72 14.25 -15.77
CA THR A 758 42.71 13.66 -16.69
C THR A 758 44.15 13.72 -16.19
N GLY A 759 44.40 14.43 -15.07
CA GLY A 759 45.74 14.57 -14.49
C GLY A 759 46.12 13.44 -13.52
N GLY A 760 45.31 12.39 -13.42
CA GLY A 760 45.53 11.22 -12.55
C GLY A 760 46.19 10.06 -13.29
N GLU A 761 46.63 9.03 -12.56
CA GLU A 761 47.29 7.85 -13.14
C GLU A 761 46.28 6.87 -13.74
N GLN A 762 45.11 6.71 -13.12
CA GLN A 762 44.02 5.87 -13.63
C GLN A 762 42.91 6.71 -14.25
N GLN A 763 42.59 6.43 -15.51
CA GLN A 763 41.37 6.93 -16.15
C GLN A 763 40.26 5.90 -16.01
N ALA A 764 39.01 6.35 -16.08
CA ALA A 764 37.89 5.42 -16.09
C ALA A 764 37.98 4.55 -17.35
N GLU A 765 37.70 3.26 -17.20
CA GLU A 765 37.75 2.31 -18.31
C GLU A 765 36.35 1.96 -18.79
N ASP A 766 36.31 1.61 -20.07
CA ASP A 766 35.10 1.09 -20.68
C ASP A 766 34.68 -0.20 -19.99
N GLY A 767 33.38 -0.42 -20.03
CA GLY A 767 32.73 -1.61 -19.56
C GLY A 767 32.91 -2.78 -20.50
N VAL A 768 32.07 -3.78 -20.30
CA VAL A 768 32.14 -5.03 -21.07
C VAL A 768 30.90 -5.13 -21.94
N VAL A 769 31.10 -5.40 -23.24
CA VAL A 769 30.03 -5.77 -24.18
C VAL A 769 30.35 -7.17 -24.71
N VAL A 770 29.41 -8.10 -24.59
CA VAL A 770 29.56 -9.47 -25.09
C VAL A 770 28.36 -9.85 -25.96
N PHE A 771 28.64 -10.30 -27.18
CA PHE A 771 27.64 -10.93 -28.05
C PHE A 771 27.91 -12.43 -28.15
N LEU A 772 26.89 -13.23 -27.85
CA LEU A 772 26.96 -14.68 -27.91
C LEU A 772 25.85 -15.20 -28.84
N GLN A 773 26.25 -15.97 -29.85
CA GLN A 773 25.31 -16.66 -30.73
C GLN A 773 25.25 -18.15 -30.38
N VAL A 774 24.03 -18.67 -30.17
CA VAL A 774 23.78 -20.10 -30.00
C VAL A 774 23.94 -20.81 -31.35
N ILE A 775 24.80 -21.82 -31.41
CA ILE A 775 25.03 -22.59 -32.64
C ILE A 775 24.01 -23.74 -32.71
N PRO A 776 23.26 -23.89 -33.82
CA PRO A 776 22.33 -25.00 -33.99
C PRO A 776 23.04 -26.36 -33.93
N ALA A 777 22.40 -27.36 -33.34
CA ALA A 777 22.98 -28.68 -33.09
C ALA A 777 23.32 -29.53 -34.34
N GLY A 778 23.28 -28.96 -35.56
CA GLY A 778 23.54 -29.65 -36.83
C GLY A 778 24.63 -29.02 -37.71
N GLY A 779 25.29 -27.93 -37.28
CA GLY A 779 26.30 -27.26 -38.10
C GLY A 779 27.62 -28.03 -38.17
N THR A 780 28.00 -28.51 -39.35
CA THR A 780 29.32 -29.13 -39.58
C THR A 780 30.41 -28.07 -39.43
N VAL A 781 31.34 -28.24 -38.48
CA VAL A 781 32.51 -27.37 -38.33
C VAL A 781 33.53 -27.74 -39.42
N LEU A 782 33.62 -26.94 -40.47
CA LEU A 782 34.71 -27.01 -41.44
C LEU A 782 35.92 -26.27 -40.86
N VAL A 783 36.89 -27.01 -40.33
CA VAL A 783 38.21 -26.46 -39.98
C VAL A 783 39.05 -26.41 -41.26
N ILE A 784 39.23 -25.22 -41.83
CA ILE A 784 40.27 -24.98 -42.84
C ILE A 784 41.55 -24.64 -42.07
N ARG A 785 42.60 -25.45 -42.26
CA ARG A 785 43.94 -25.20 -41.71
C ARG A 785 44.68 -24.14 -42.50
#